data_AF-A0A812XLX5-F1
#
_entry.id   AF-A0A812XLX5-F1
#
_cell.length_a   1.000
_cell.length_b   1.000
_cell.length_c   1.000
_cell.angle_alpha   90.00
_cell.angle_beta   90.00
_cell.angle_gamma   90.00
#
_symmetry.space_group_name_H-M   'P 1'
#
loop_
_entity.id
_entity.type
_entity.pdbx_description
1 polymer ?
#
loop_
_entity_poly.entity_id
_entity_poly.type
_entity_poly.pdbx_seq_one_letter_code
_entity_poly.pdbx_strand_id
1 'polypeptide(L)'
;MVSSRLRALAADLVLDEGLMLVARCGLRVFPELTVNQCFRKMRFFLHPDKCPPDQKARAEEAYKELDNLKDDLGYLSEIAIRNLRKFRRSWREEALFRELRDPRPEAASTPPPKAASSGPPPAASSSSPPPGPSASSGPPPAASSSSPPPGPSASSAPPPAPASSPPGPEDPQDDDRDEDGDPEIGPEDEKLAGWLRYEPVNVAELDRALDSDAVRRFAEYNLFEILLSLRRRVVKIQNGVGLLPVWQRESRHPPGMQGRVFCGIGRLPHPDQAGGKRKADDSKREELQAARASLIAQLPRPIQREILVLGLPDALVGRSAFAFPKLVKYFCRYKLNVVEVDLSNSFYQLLSKDLVLPGTLGDYVANREETLAQLVAGLNSFKADRENKAAKEARRRTAKTEDRKPWAEKDEPEITRPSKPLRREDAKGLMIAMGFGMSASNWCSQHLGFVPTSAGADPLLDMLAGIEEAVRRLHVLCWESLTPEARAWHRARNRGLASMAYSKYVSLERRALEALKLAAADRLVSLEHDGVAVHRDAADAVVAAATELGLEAALKETPDPLQYAAEHYPEFNWCLQATQPCAGAGHCLGHISARRVRPNGSDFADFVAALLAPDKDDMGALIRMSLKNLVRPAQKGHLNPPEPLNESGWTKSLVDEVLGLLSGQTMPALDGDKTRGKVLYSDGVVVDLATGERRMAQPSDRMSLRAEASSATWEPPVETELFAKVEAFLKTGASTLEANNEGLAVTEAFKELMVVSPLLQLVKKYGTWLQVLYLLRLFSRGVGALERLCELLYIHGPGSSGKDVLMLILLCFLGYEPWNYGLLVSGRYFVAGAKSGKESASPQLDQMRGKRFIWGSEVPEHDDLDTDFLKALCEQGGAPLTGRGLYRNPRSFRSMGVFCATSNFPPKVKQIDDDGWARRAREWQTEARFVAHPTKLTEHKADDSLKRKINSGCFHAEMNFFAFGFYNSLSEELNPGTELLPKPPQMVFLEEQNRENLRTVEKFLSEHCERAAQYNHGTAWTAFLDAVKAYLDCDRKVARTRLTSAGIKMHQANSKNVPADNTGAWKLKETA
;
A
#
# COMPACT_ATOMS: atom_id res chain seq x y z
N MET A 1 31.52 15.77 15.03
CA MET A 1 32.55 14.86 15.57
C MET A 1 32.19 14.53 17.03
N VAL A 2 32.39 13.29 17.48
CA VAL A 2 32.13 12.89 18.88
C VAL A 2 33.26 13.45 19.75
N SER A 3 32.96 14.10 20.88
CA SER A 3 34.00 14.66 21.76
C SER A 3 34.92 13.55 22.29
N SER A 4 36.20 13.89 22.45
CA SER A 4 37.21 12.99 23.04
C SER A 4 36.78 12.50 24.44
N ARG A 5 36.18 13.40 25.22
CA ARG A 5 35.63 13.14 26.55
C ARG A 5 34.51 12.10 26.55
N LEU A 6 33.60 12.15 25.58
CA LEU A 6 32.48 11.22 25.49
C LEU A 6 32.95 9.78 25.22
N ARG A 7 34.01 9.62 24.45
CA ARG A 7 34.64 8.31 24.19
C ARG A 7 35.32 7.76 25.44
N ALA A 8 36.01 8.61 26.21
CA ALA A 8 36.60 8.23 27.49
C ALA A 8 35.53 7.78 28.50
N LEU A 9 34.43 8.53 28.63
CA LEU A 9 33.31 8.16 29.50
C LEU A 9 32.65 6.83 29.09
N ALA A 10 32.54 6.56 27.79
CA ALA A 10 32.02 5.28 27.30
C ALA A 10 32.97 4.12 27.64
N ALA A 11 34.28 4.32 27.54
CA ALA A 11 35.28 3.31 27.89
C ALA A 11 35.27 3.01 29.40
N ASP A 12 35.19 4.06 30.24
CA ASP A 12 35.08 3.93 31.69
C ASP A 12 33.79 3.21 32.11
N LEU A 13 32.68 3.44 31.39
CA LEU A 13 31.43 2.77 31.66
C LEU A 13 31.50 1.26 31.37
N VAL A 14 32.15 0.85 30.28
CA VAL A 14 32.27 -0.57 29.93
C VAL A 14 33.25 -1.32 30.84
N LEU A 15 34.38 -0.70 31.19
CA LEU A 15 35.45 -1.35 31.95
C LEU A 15 35.22 -1.37 33.47
N ASP A 16 34.17 -0.72 33.97
CA ASP A 16 33.85 -0.69 35.39
C ASP A 16 33.11 -1.95 35.83
N GLU A 17 33.84 -2.93 36.37
CA GLU A 17 33.29 -4.18 36.92
C GLU A 17 32.31 -3.97 38.08
N GLY A 18 32.35 -2.81 38.74
CA GLY A 18 31.41 -2.44 39.80
C GLY A 18 30.02 -2.03 39.30
N LEU A 19 29.86 -1.81 37.99
CA LEU A 19 28.57 -1.48 37.38
C LEU A 19 27.84 -2.73 36.89
N MET A 20 26.51 -2.69 36.97
CA MET A 20 25.69 -3.78 36.47
C MET A 20 25.85 -3.95 34.94
N LEU A 21 25.77 -5.19 34.46
CA LEU A 21 25.90 -5.57 33.04
C LEU A 21 25.13 -4.64 32.08
N VAL A 22 23.88 -4.32 32.42
CA VAL A 22 23.03 -3.42 31.61
C VAL A 22 23.54 -1.98 31.52
N ALA A 23 24.23 -1.49 32.55
CA ALA A 23 24.85 -0.18 32.55
C ALA A 23 26.07 -0.17 31.63
N ARG A 24 26.93 -1.19 31.79
CA ARG A 24 28.16 -1.38 31.00
C ARG A 24 27.84 -1.44 29.50
N CYS A 25 26.74 -2.09 29.11
CA CYS A 25 26.29 -2.13 27.70
C CYS A 25 25.54 -0.87 27.20
N GLY A 26 25.47 0.19 28.00
CA GLY A 26 24.83 1.46 27.63
C GLY A 26 23.30 1.44 27.62
N LEU A 27 22.64 0.36 28.08
CA LEU A 27 21.17 0.24 28.05
C LEU A 27 20.47 1.27 28.95
N ARG A 28 21.15 1.70 30.02
CA ARG A 28 20.64 2.73 30.92
C ARG A 28 20.90 4.13 30.40
N VAL A 29 21.92 4.27 29.56
CA VAL A 29 22.28 5.52 28.87
C VAL A 29 21.35 5.73 27.68
N PHE A 30 20.93 4.67 26.98
CA PHE A 30 19.98 4.74 25.85
C PHE A 30 18.70 3.95 26.13
N PRO A 31 17.87 4.36 27.11
CA PRO A 31 16.70 3.59 27.53
C PRO A 31 15.66 3.42 26.41
N GLU A 32 15.66 4.29 25.41
CA GLU A 32 14.81 4.26 24.22
C GLU A 32 15.26 3.28 23.13
N LEU A 33 16.52 2.81 23.18
CA LEU A 33 17.10 1.94 22.16
C LEU A 33 16.95 0.46 22.54
N THR A 34 16.91 -0.42 21.53
CA THR A 34 16.98 -1.87 21.76
C THR A 34 18.37 -2.28 22.23
N VAL A 35 18.53 -3.48 22.79
CA VAL A 35 19.83 -4.01 23.25
C VAL A 35 20.89 -3.92 22.15
N ASN A 36 20.54 -4.40 20.95
CA ASN A 36 21.43 -4.38 19.79
C ASN A 36 21.77 -2.97 19.31
N GLN A 37 20.83 -2.01 19.44
CA GLN A 37 21.08 -0.62 19.09
C GLN A 37 21.99 0.07 20.10
N CYS A 38 21.79 -0.16 21.40
CA CYS A 38 22.71 0.31 22.45
C CYS A 38 24.11 -0.21 22.21
N PHE A 39 24.21 -1.51 21.89
CA PHE A 39 25.47 -2.17 21.60
C PHE A 39 26.23 -1.54 20.43
N ARG A 40 25.56 -1.36 19.29
CA ARG A 40 26.15 -0.70 18.11
C ARG A 40 26.58 0.72 18.43
N LYS A 41 25.80 1.44 19.24
CA LYS A 41 26.10 2.83 19.62
C LYS A 41 27.29 2.92 20.57
N MET A 42 27.39 2.02 21.55
CA MET A 42 28.57 1.91 22.43
C MET A 42 29.83 1.51 21.64
N ARG A 43 29.74 0.53 20.73
CA ARG A 43 30.85 0.18 19.83
C ARG A 43 31.34 1.36 18.99
N PHE A 44 30.42 2.20 18.51
CA PHE A 44 30.80 3.40 17.76
C PHE A 44 31.61 4.40 18.62
N PHE A 45 31.26 4.56 19.90
CA PHE A 45 32.03 5.39 20.82
C PHE A 45 33.40 4.79 21.17
N LEU A 46 33.48 3.47 21.24
CA LEU A 46 34.69 2.72 21.63
C LEU A 46 35.59 2.33 20.46
N HIS A 47 35.23 2.65 19.21
CA HIS A 47 35.99 2.23 18.05
C HIS A 47 37.44 2.77 18.12
N PRO A 48 38.47 1.90 18.17
CA PRO A 48 39.86 2.31 18.42
C PRO A 48 40.38 3.37 17.46
N ASP A 49 40.09 3.23 16.16
CA ASP A 49 40.55 4.17 15.12
C ASP A 49 39.85 5.53 15.15
N LYS A 50 38.89 5.72 16.05
CA LYS A 50 38.17 6.98 16.25
C LYS A 50 38.53 7.64 17.59
N CYS A 51 39.40 7.03 18.39
CA CYS A 51 39.90 7.57 19.64
C CYS A 51 41.27 8.24 19.44
N PRO A 52 41.60 9.29 20.21
CA PRO A 52 42.95 9.86 20.26
C PRO A 52 44.02 8.80 20.60
N PRO A 53 45.29 8.97 20.15
CA PRO A 53 46.34 7.97 20.35
C PRO A 53 46.56 7.57 21.82
N ASP A 54 46.42 8.53 22.75
CA ASP A 54 46.54 8.34 24.20
C ASP A 54 45.37 7.55 24.83
N GLN A 55 44.24 7.43 24.13
CA GLN A 55 43.06 6.67 24.57
C GLN A 55 42.85 5.36 23.79
N LYS A 56 43.61 5.13 22.71
CA LYS A 56 43.40 4.01 21.78
C LYS A 56 43.47 2.65 22.47
N ALA A 57 44.49 2.41 23.29
CA ALA A 57 44.66 1.13 23.99
C ALA A 57 43.50 0.81 24.94
N ARG A 58 43.04 1.83 25.69
CA ARG A 58 41.91 1.70 26.63
C ARG A 58 40.58 1.50 25.88
N ALA A 59 40.41 2.14 24.73
CA ALA A 59 39.25 1.93 23.87
C ALA A 59 39.23 0.53 23.25
N GLU A 60 40.38 -0.02 22.86
CA GLU A 60 40.51 -1.41 22.38
C GLU A 60 40.11 -2.42 23.46
N GLU A 61 40.56 -2.20 24.70
CA GLU A 61 40.18 -3.02 25.85
C GLU A 61 38.68 -2.95 26.11
N ALA A 62 38.11 -1.74 26.19
CA ALA A 62 36.68 -1.54 26.39
C ALA A 62 35.84 -2.12 25.23
N TYR A 63 36.33 -2.05 24.00
CA TYR A 63 35.62 -2.60 22.84
C TYR A 63 35.54 -4.13 22.90
N LYS A 64 36.63 -4.80 23.30
CA LYS A 64 36.67 -6.25 23.50
C LYS A 64 35.77 -6.68 24.64
N GLU A 65 35.82 -5.96 25.76
CA GLU A 65 34.99 -6.27 26.92
C GLU A 65 33.50 -6.08 26.60
N LEU A 66 33.16 -5.03 25.84
CA LEU A 66 31.78 -4.85 25.38
C LEU A 66 31.30 -6.07 24.58
N ASP A 67 32.13 -6.65 23.71
CA ASP A 67 31.78 -7.87 22.96
C ASP A 67 31.50 -9.07 23.87
N ASN A 68 32.31 -9.28 24.91
CA ASN A 68 32.07 -10.34 25.89
C ASN A 68 30.72 -10.15 26.61
N LEU A 69 30.43 -8.92 27.07
CA LEU A 69 29.20 -8.59 27.79
C LEU A 69 27.94 -8.76 26.92
N LYS A 70 28.07 -8.73 25.59
CA LYS A 70 26.95 -8.93 24.66
C LYS A 70 26.38 -10.34 24.77
N ASP A 71 27.27 -11.32 24.87
CA ASP A 71 26.89 -12.73 24.89
C ASP A 71 26.22 -13.07 26.23
N ASP A 72 26.70 -12.49 27.32
CA ASP A 72 26.06 -12.60 28.65
C ASP A 72 24.65 -11.99 28.70
N LEU A 73 24.43 -10.88 27.98
CA LEU A 73 23.11 -10.24 27.86
C LEU A 73 22.12 -11.04 27.02
N GLY A 74 22.61 -11.92 26.13
CA GLY A 74 21.79 -12.81 25.31
C GLY A 74 20.96 -13.81 26.12
N TYR A 75 21.35 -14.10 27.36
CA TYR A 75 20.66 -15.02 28.26
C TYR A 75 19.55 -14.37 29.10
N LEU A 76 19.43 -13.04 29.11
CA LEU A 76 18.42 -12.34 29.89
C LEU A 76 17.10 -12.19 29.12
N SER A 77 15.98 -12.51 29.76
CA SER A 77 14.65 -12.30 29.17
C SER A 77 14.34 -10.80 29.00
N GLU A 78 13.55 -10.45 27.99
CA GLU A 78 13.07 -9.08 27.74
C GLU A 78 12.42 -8.42 28.97
N ILE A 79 11.74 -9.22 29.80
CA ILE A 79 11.12 -8.76 31.05
C ILE A 79 12.19 -8.35 32.08
N ALA A 80 13.27 -9.15 32.21
CA ALA A 80 14.39 -8.81 33.07
C ALA A 80 15.10 -7.54 32.59
N ILE A 81 15.35 -7.41 31.29
CA ILE A 81 15.96 -6.22 30.69
C ILE A 81 15.11 -4.96 30.95
N ARG A 82 13.77 -5.05 30.82
CA ARG A 82 12.86 -3.93 31.08
C ARG A 82 12.85 -3.50 32.55
N ASN A 83 12.93 -4.45 33.49
CA ASN A 83 12.98 -4.13 34.92
C ASN A 83 14.33 -3.51 35.32
N LEU A 84 15.43 -3.99 34.73
CA LEU A 84 16.77 -3.47 35.00
C LEU A 84 16.97 -2.02 34.51
N ARG A 85 16.22 -1.59 33.49
CA ARG A 85 16.21 -0.18 33.02
C ARG A 85 15.64 0.81 34.04
N LYS A 86 14.84 0.34 35.02
CA LYS A 86 14.13 1.20 35.98
C LYS A 86 14.96 1.62 37.20
N PHE A 87 16.13 1.04 37.41
CA PHE A 87 17.00 1.40 38.53
C PHE A 87 17.59 2.81 38.37
N ARG A 88 18.01 3.45 39.48
CA ARG A 88 18.58 4.81 39.50
C ARG A 88 19.99 4.86 38.92
N ARG A 89 20.22 5.71 37.90
CA ARG A 89 21.50 5.77 37.17
C ARG A 89 22.67 6.12 38.09
N SER A 90 23.83 5.51 37.82
CA SER A 90 25.06 5.91 38.50
C SER A 90 25.50 7.31 38.02
N TRP A 91 26.36 7.99 38.77
CA TRP A 91 26.86 9.31 38.36
C TRP A 91 27.62 9.27 37.03
N ARG A 92 28.31 8.16 36.73
CA ARG A 92 29.00 7.93 35.44
C ARG A 92 28.01 7.74 34.29
N GLU A 93 26.96 6.94 34.49
CA GLU A 93 25.87 6.78 33.51
C GLU A 93 25.16 8.10 33.22
N GLU A 94 24.89 8.89 34.26
CA GLU A 94 24.21 10.17 34.13
C GLU A 94 25.12 11.22 33.47
N ALA A 95 26.43 11.18 33.70
CA ALA A 95 27.39 12.04 33.01
C ALA A 95 27.44 11.74 31.49
N LEU A 96 27.55 10.46 31.11
CA LEU A 96 27.54 10.05 29.70
C LEU A 96 26.20 10.40 29.03
N PHE A 97 25.08 10.17 29.73
CA PHE A 97 23.75 10.54 29.25
C PHE A 97 23.58 12.04 29.03
N ARG A 98 24.05 12.85 29.99
CA ARG A 98 23.96 14.31 29.94
C ARG A 98 24.79 14.89 28.80
N GLU A 99 26.01 14.40 28.61
CA GLU A 99 26.89 14.87 27.53
C GLU A 99 26.34 14.52 26.14
N LEU A 100 25.60 13.42 26.01
CA LEU A 100 24.90 13.06 24.77
C LEU A 100 23.65 13.90 24.51
N ARG A 101 23.00 14.36 25.58
CA ARG A 101 21.82 15.23 25.48
C ARG A 101 22.19 16.67 25.16
N ASP A 102 23.36 17.12 25.64
CA ASP A 102 23.82 18.50 25.51
C ASP A 102 25.32 18.53 25.14
N PRO A 103 25.67 18.18 23.88
CA PRO A 103 27.06 18.15 23.43
C PRO A 103 27.60 19.58 23.33
N ARG A 104 28.27 20.05 24.38
CA ARG A 104 28.88 21.38 24.37
C ARG A 104 29.99 21.45 23.31
N PRO A 105 30.07 22.52 22.51
CA PRO A 105 31.21 22.73 21.64
C PRO A 105 32.48 22.86 22.49
N GLU A 106 33.53 22.09 22.14
CA GLU A 106 34.84 22.20 22.77
C GLU A 106 35.33 23.65 22.60
N ALA A 107 35.53 24.37 23.71
CA ALA A 107 36.06 25.72 23.69
C ALA A 107 37.46 25.68 23.05
N ALA A 108 37.63 26.40 21.94
CA ALA A 108 38.91 26.54 21.27
C ALA A 108 39.99 26.96 22.27
N SER A 109 41.02 26.14 22.43
CA SER A 109 42.16 26.46 23.26
C SER A 109 42.86 27.70 22.70
N THR A 110 42.98 28.73 23.54
CA THR A 110 43.78 29.93 23.27
C THR A 110 45.23 29.56 22.96
N PRO A 111 45.88 30.19 21.96
CA PRO A 111 47.28 29.95 21.65
C PRO A 111 48.19 30.55 22.74
N PRO A 112 49.40 30.02 22.94
CA PRO A 112 50.33 30.51 23.95
C PRO A 112 50.88 31.90 23.57
N PRO A 113 51.30 32.73 24.55
CA PRO A 113 51.70 34.10 24.30
C PRO A 113 53.06 34.16 23.60
N LYS A 114 53.14 34.92 22.49
CA LYS A 114 54.41 35.32 21.88
C LYS A 114 55.02 36.44 22.73
N ALA A 115 56.19 36.16 23.32
CA ALA A 115 57.08 37.18 23.88
C ALA A 115 57.87 37.87 22.76
N ALA A 116 58.21 39.13 23.01
CA ALA A 116 58.58 40.16 22.06
C ALA A 116 60.09 40.30 21.76
N SER A 117 60.37 41.23 20.82
CA SER A 117 61.64 41.92 20.50
C SER A 117 62.59 41.18 19.53
N SER A 118 63.25 41.79 18.55
CA SER A 118 63.50 43.19 18.16
C SER A 118 63.92 43.20 16.67
N GLY A 119 63.49 44.14 15.84
CA GLY A 119 64.35 45.25 15.37
C GLY A 119 64.73 45.10 13.86
N PRO A 120 64.97 46.17 13.09
CA PRO A 120 64.40 46.30 11.72
C PRO A 120 65.47 46.49 10.59
N PRO A 121 65.14 47.06 9.40
CA PRO A 121 65.26 46.54 8.01
C PRO A 121 66.55 47.12 7.31
N PRO A 122 66.79 47.18 5.96
CA PRO A 122 65.86 47.16 4.81
C PRO A 122 66.35 46.64 3.42
N ALA A 123 65.45 46.80 2.44
CA ALA A 123 65.67 47.26 1.06
C ALA A 123 65.86 46.27 -0.10
N ALA A 124 65.11 46.59 -1.18
CA ALA A 124 65.36 46.34 -2.61
C ALA A 124 65.31 44.88 -3.07
N SER A 125 64.87 44.49 -4.26
CA SER A 125 64.35 45.12 -5.48
C SER A 125 64.02 43.97 -6.46
N SER A 126 63.20 44.22 -7.50
CA SER A 126 63.31 43.68 -8.89
C SER A 126 63.71 42.20 -9.09
N SER A 127 63.07 41.35 -9.89
CA SER A 127 62.58 41.53 -11.26
C SER A 127 62.11 40.16 -11.77
N SER A 128 61.22 40.20 -12.76
CA SER A 128 60.72 39.10 -13.60
C SER A 128 61.83 38.40 -14.46
N PRO A 129 61.47 37.58 -15.47
CA PRO A 129 61.60 36.10 -15.63
C PRO A 129 62.75 35.78 -16.66
N PRO A 130 62.79 34.78 -17.58
CA PRO A 130 61.98 33.57 -17.88
C PRO A 130 62.90 32.32 -18.19
N PRO A 131 62.74 31.49 -19.27
CA PRO A 131 62.68 30.02 -19.15
C PRO A 131 63.79 29.28 -19.94
N GLY A 132 63.81 27.93 -19.90
CA GLY A 132 64.56 27.15 -20.89
C GLY A 132 65.04 25.77 -20.42
N PRO A 133 65.49 24.90 -21.36
CA PRO A 133 64.92 23.56 -21.53
C PRO A 133 65.98 22.43 -21.57
N SER A 134 65.54 21.23 -22.02
CA SER A 134 66.27 20.19 -22.79
C SER A 134 66.62 18.83 -22.12
N ALA A 135 65.91 17.81 -22.60
CA ALA A 135 66.35 16.67 -23.43
C ALA A 135 67.36 15.59 -22.95
N SER A 136 67.10 14.37 -23.48
CA SER A 136 68.01 13.22 -23.76
C SER A 136 68.35 12.29 -22.57
N SER A 137 68.54 10.97 -22.68
CA SER A 137 68.53 9.97 -23.76
C SER A 137 68.87 8.58 -23.17
N GLY A 138 68.32 7.50 -23.75
CA GLY A 138 69.09 6.27 -24.04
C GLY A 138 68.88 5.00 -23.17
N PRO A 139 69.12 3.78 -23.73
CA PRO A 139 68.51 2.49 -23.34
C PRO A 139 69.56 1.39 -22.98
N PRO A 140 69.36 0.07 -23.27
CA PRO A 140 68.84 -1.06 -22.46
C PRO A 140 69.99 -2.08 -22.07
N PRO A 141 69.77 -3.37 -21.64
CA PRO A 141 69.32 -4.49 -22.50
C PRO A 141 68.59 -5.66 -21.77
N ALA A 142 68.45 -6.78 -22.48
CA ALA A 142 67.46 -7.87 -22.35
C ALA A 142 67.95 -9.21 -21.73
N ALA A 143 66.98 -10.14 -21.60
CA ALA A 143 67.02 -11.62 -21.80
C ALA A 143 67.24 -12.58 -20.60
N SER A 144 66.27 -13.49 -20.41
CA SER A 144 66.37 -14.97 -20.18
C SER A 144 65.01 -15.51 -19.65
N SER A 145 64.18 -16.26 -20.38
CA SER A 145 64.19 -17.72 -20.65
C SER A 145 64.14 -18.66 -19.43
N SER A 146 63.00 -19.34 -19.20
CA SER A 146 62.95 -20.77 -18.79
C SER A 146 61.51 -21.32 -18.74
N SER A 147 61.41 -22.59 -19.11
CA SER A 147 60.29 -23.44 -19.57
C SER A 147 59.28 -23.94 -18.49
N PRO A 148 58.21 -24.67 -18.87
CA PRO A 148 57.07 -25.06 -18.03
C PRO A 148 57.16 -26.52 -17.51
N PRO A 149 56.26 -26.95 -16.60
CA PRO A 149 55.88 -28.37 -16.56
C PRO A 149 54.35 -28.56 -16.21
N PRO A 150 53.81 -29.78 -16.02
CA PRO A 150 53.00 -30.46 -17.04
C PRO A 150 51.58 -30.84 -16.54
N GLY A 151 50.67 -31.23 -17.45
CA GLY A 151 49.57 -32.16 -17.14
C GLY A 151 49.90 -33.56 -17.70
N PRO A 152 49.02 -34.59 -17.63
CA PRO A 152 47.72 -34.72 -16.96
C PRO A 152 47.60 -36.03 -16.12
N SER A 153 46.52 -36.21 -15.36
CA SER A 153 46.14 -37.54 -14.83
C SER A 153 44.61 -37.71 -14.73
N ALA A 154 44.13 -38.81 -15.28
CA ALA A 154 42.75 -39.25 -15.34
C ALA A 154 42.35 -40.15 -14.16
N SER A 155 41.07 -40.10 -13.75
CA SER A 155 40.23 -41.13 -13.08
C SER A 155 39.06 -40.40 -12.42
N SER A 156 37.80 -40.84 -12.34
CA SER A 156 37.12 -42.11 -12.54
C SER A 156 35.60 -41.82 -12.45
N ALA A 157 34.79 -42.50 -13.26
CA ALA A 157 33.33 -42.45 -13.24
C ALA A 157 32.71 -43.31 -12.12
N PRO A 158 31.50 -42.97 -11.61
CA PRO A 158 30.64 -43.89 -10.88
C PRO A 158 29.49 -44.49 -11.74
N PRO A 159 28.88 -45.62 -11.34
CA PRO A 159 28.12 -46.54 -12.19
C PRO A 159 26.62 -46.17 -12.40
N PRO A 160 25.94 -46.78 -13.40
CA PRO A 160 24.55 -46.49 -13.74
C PRO A 160 23.55 -47.30 -12.90
N ALA A 161 22.42 -46.69 -12.57
CA ALA A 161 21.24 -47.36 -11.97
C ALA A 161 20.13 -47.56 -13.03
N PRO A 162 19.23 -48.55 -12.84
CA PRO A 162 18.54 -49.24 -13.93
C PRO A 162 17.24 -48.60 -14.41
N ALA A 163 16.88 -48.98 -15.64
CA ALA A 163 15.73 -48.54 -16.42
C ALA A 163 14.36 -48.96 -15.84
N SER A 164 13.37 -48.09 -16.00
CA SER A 164 11.95 -48.40 -15.96
C SER A 164 11.25 -47.92 -17.24
N SER A 165 10.41 -48.80 -17.78
CA SER A 165 9.69 -48.77 -19.06
C SER A 165 8.73 -47.58 -19.27
N PRO A 166 8.32 -47.28 -20.52
CA PRO A 166 7.58 -46.05 -20.87
C PRO A 166 6.06 -46.19 -20.73
N PRO A 167 5.31 -45.11 -20.39
CA PRO A 167 3.91 -44.99 -20.73
C PRO A 167 3.73 -44.48 -22.18
N GLY A 168 2.65 -44.93 -22.83
CA GLY A 168 2.33 -44.70 -24.25
C GLY A 168 1.91 -43.25 -24.60
N PRO A 169 1.53 -43.02 -25.87
CA PRO A 169 1.29 -41.68 -26.38
C PRO A 169 -0.10 -41.18 -25.96
N GLU A 170 -0.14 -40.08 -25.21
CA GLU A 170 -1.34 -39.27 -25.03
C GLU A 170 -1.24 -38.02 -25.90
N ASP A 171 -2.35 -37.70 -26.57
CA ASP A 171 -2.52 -36.58 -27.50
C ASP A 171 -2.18 -35.21 -26.85
N PRO A 172 -1.58 -34.26 -27.60
CA PRO A 172 -1.33 -32.92 -27.07
C PRO A 172 -2.66 -32.15 -27.00
N GLN A 173 -3.17 -31.96 -25.78
CA GLN A 173 -4.15 -30.92 -25.48
C GLN A 173 -3.44 -29.58 -25.32
N ASP A 174 -3.87 -28.60 -26.11
CA ASP A 174 -3.47 -27.19 -26.03
C ASP A 174 -3.87 -26.61 -24.67
N ASP A 175 -2.89 -26.38 -23.80
CA ASP A 175 -3.06 -25.65 -22.53
C ASP A 175 -2.20 -24.37 -22.58
N ASP A 176 -2.66 -23.39 -23.36
CA ASP A 176 -2.12 -22.02 -23.39
C ASP A 176 -2.75 -21.18 -22.26
N ARG A 177 -2.29 -21.37 -21.02
CA ARG A 177 -2.56 -20.44 -19.90
C ARG A 177 -1.38 -20.36 -18.95
N ASP A 178 -0.30 -19.73 -19.39
CA ASP A 178 0.65 -19.08 -18.49
C ASP A 178 0.79 -17.61 -18.89
N GLU A 179 0.65 -16.76 -17.88
CA GLU A 179 0.43 -15.31 -17.95
C GLU A 179 1.61 -14.54 -18.56
N ASP A 180 1.27 -13.39 -19.17
CA ASP A 180 2.14 -12.40 -19.80
C ASP A 180 3.30 -11.93 -18.90
N GLY A 181 4.42 -12.63 -19.01
CA GLY A 181 5.74 -12.14 -18.64
C GLY A 181 6.69 -12.47 -19.77
N ASP A 182 7.41 -11.46 -20.28
CA ASP A 182 8.67 -11.66 -21.01
C ASP A 182 9.41 -12.80 -20.27
N PRO A 183 9.80 -13.91 -20.93
CA PRO A 183 10.32 -15.08 -20.23
C PRO A 183 11.46 -14.63 -19.34
N GLU A 184 11.19 -14.49 -18.04
CA GLU A 184 12.13 -13.91 -17.10
C GLU A 184 13.36 -14.80 -17.15
N ILE A 185 14.44 -14.23 -17.69
CA ILE A 185 15.77 -14.81 -17.58
C ILE A 185 16.15 -14.66 -16.11
N GLY A 186 15.63 -15.56 -15.29
CA GLY A 186 16.13 -15.83 -13.95
C GLY A 186 17.61 -16.24 -14.07
N PRO A 187 18.46 -15.83 -13.12
CA PRO A 187 19.84 -16.26 -13.08
C PRO A 187 19.88 -17.72 -12.61
N GLU A 188 19.63 -18.66 -13.52
CA GLU A 188 19.89 -20.09 -13.28
C GLU A 188 21.32 -20.49 -13.68
N ASP A 189 22.31 -19.57 -13.64
CA ASP A 189 23.75 -19.92 -13.73
C ASP A 189 24.58 -18.99 -12.84
N GLU A 190 25.60 -19.56 -12.21
CA GLU A 190 26.43 -18.98 -11.14
C GLU A 190 27.40 -17.84 -11.56
N LYS A 191 27.36 -17.37 -12.82
CA LYS A 191 28.28 -16.34 -13.34
C LYS A 191 27.58 -15.27 -14.19
N LEU A 192 27.77 -14.00 -13.81
CA LEU A 192 27.36 -12.83 -14.60
C LEU A 192 28.39 -12.56 -15.72
N ALA A 193 28.36 -13.36 -16.77
CA ALA A 193 29.17 -13.11 -17.97
C ALA A 193 28.67 -11.84 -18.70
N GLY A 194 29.57 -10.90 -18.97
CA GLY A 194 29.25 -9.65 -19.66
C GLY A 194 30.48 -8.77 -19.84
N TRP A 195 30.29 -7.61 -20.48
CA TRP A 195 31.35 -6.62 -20.68
C TRP A 195 30.86 -5.20 -20.40
N LEU A 196 31.79 -4.34 -20.00
CA LEU A 196 31.52 -2.95 -19.71
C LEU A 196 31.71 -2.11 -20.97
N ARG A 197 30.73 -1.25 -21.25
CA ARG A 197 30.77 -0.23 -22.30
C ARG A 197 30.49 1.13 -21.69
N TYR A 198 30.91 2.20 -22.37
CA TYR A 198 30.62 3.57 -21.98
C TYR A 198 29.83 4.26 -23.08
N GLU A 199 28.72 4.89 -22.71
CA GLU A 199 27.86 5.66 -23.61
C GLU A 199 28.03 7.15 -23.33
N PRO A 200 28.27 7.99 -24.36
CA PRO A 200 28.27 9.44 -24.18
C PRO A 200 26.85 9.94 -23.87
N VAL A 201 26.73 10.82 -22.87
CA VAL A 201 25.47 11.41 -22.41
C VAL A 201 25.65 12.91 -22.21
N ASN A 202 24.72 13.71 -22.72
CA ASN A 202 24.66 15.14 -22.52
C ASN A 202 24.14 15.45 -21.10
N VAL A 203 25.09 15.68 -20.20
CA VAL A 203 24.83 15.98 -18.79
C VAL A 203 24.19 17.36 -18.64
N ALA A 204 24.60 18.34 -19.44
CA ALA A 204 24.03 19.68 -19.39
C ALA A 204 22.52 19.66 -19.74
N GLU A 205 22.15 18.81 -20.70
CA GLU A 205 20.75 18.62 -21.07
C GLU A 205 19.97 17.84 -20.01
N LEU A 206 20.57 16.82 -19.39
CA LEU A 206 19.95 16.15 -18.23
C LEU A 206 19.70 17.11 -17.07
N ASP A 207 20.67 17.98 -16.76
CA ASP A 207 20.52 18.99 -15.72
C ASP A 207 19.40 19.99 -16.08
N ARG A 208 19.36 20.46 -17.34
CA ARG A 208 18.25 21.29 -17.86
C ARG A 208 16.88 20.62 -17.70
N ALA A 209 16.80 19.33 -17.99
CA ALA A 209 15.57 18.55 -17.89
C ALA A 209 15.12 18.39 -16.43
N LEU A 210 16.04 18.07 -15.52
CA LEU A 210 15.75 17.89 -14.09
C LEU A 210 15.31 19.20 -13.40
N ASP A 211 15.64 20.34 -14.01
CA ASP A 211 15.19 21.67 -13.61
C ASP A 211 13.83 22.09 -14.21
N SER A 212 13.26 21.29 -15.12
CA SER A 212 11.92 21.52 -15.67
C SER A 212 10.82 21.06 -14.70
N ASP A 213 9.81 21.90 -14.50
CA ASP A 213 8.62 21.55 -13.69
C ASP A 213 7.84 20.38 -14.32
N ALA A 214 7.75 20.33 -15.65
CA ALA A 214 7.08 19.26 -16.38
C ALA A 214 7.70 17.89 -16.07
N VAL A 215 9.03 17.78 -16.13
CA VAL A 215 9.75 16.52 -15.83
C VAL A 215 9.46 16.02 -14.41
N ARG A 216 9.28 16.92 -13.45
CA ARG A 216 8.96 16.58 -12.05
C ARG A 216 7.51 16.14 -11.85
N ARG A 217 6.59 16.64 -12.67
CA ARG A 217 5.15 16.28 -12.63
C ARG A 217 4.79 15.11 -13.53
N PHE A 218 5.68 14.77 -14.47
CA PHE A 218 5.48 13.69 -15.43
C PHE A 218 5.60 12.33 -14.74
N ALA A 219 4.46 11.79 -14.32
CA ALA A 219 4.37 10.52 -13.60
C ALA A 219 4.55 9.29 -14.51
N GLU A 220 4.28 9.41 -15.82
CA GLU A 220 4.46 8.30 -16.75
C GLU A 220 5.93 7.87 -16.78
N TYR A 221 6.16 6.57 -16.57
CA TYR A 221 7.47 5.91 -16.50
C TYR A 221 8.43 6.42 -15.41
N ASN A 222 7.98 7.20 -14.42
CA ASN A 222 8.84 7.82 -13.39
C ASN A 222 10.00 8.62 -14.01
N LEU A 223 9.69 9.47 -15.00
CA LEU A 223 10.70 10.18 -15.82
C LEU A 223 11.78 10.90 -14.97
N PHE A 224 11.38 11.61 -13.92
CA PHE A 224 12.33 12.28 -13.03
C PHE A 224 13.33 11.32 -12.38
N GLU A 225 12.85 10.19 -11.83
CA GLU A 225 13.70 9.20 -11.17
C GLU A 225 14.68 8.55 -12.15
N ILE A 226 14.23 8.27 -13.37
CA ILE A 226 15.07 7.72 -14.43
C ILE A 226 16.16 8.72 -14.83
N LEU A 227 15.81 9.97 -15.12
CA LEU A 227 16.78 10.99 -15.52
C LEU A 227 17.77 11.28 -14.39
N LEU A 228 17.30 11.35 -13.15
CA LEU A 228 18.15 11.54 -11.97
C LEU A 228 19.10 10.36 -11.76
N SER A 229 18.62 9.12 -11.94
CA SER A 229 19.45 7.92 -11.88
C SER A 229 20.55 7.97 -12.94
N LEU A 230 20.19 8.21 -14.21
CA LEU A 230 21.15 8.34 -15.30
C LEU A 230 22.19 9.42 -14.97
N ARG A 231 21.74 10.59 -14.52
CA ARG A 231 22.61 11.71 -14.12
C ARG A 231 23.60 11.37 -13.02
N ARG A 232 23.20 10.58 -12.01
CA ARG A 232 24.07 10.14 -10.89
C ARG A 232 25.10 9.09 -11.33
N ARG A 233 24.78 8.30 -12.36
CA ARG A 233 25.63 7.23 -12.91
C ARG A 233 26.73 7.75 -13.83
N VAL A 234 26.50 8.86 -14.52
CA VAL A 234 27.48 9.44 -15.45
C VAL A 234 28.82 9.75 -14.73
N VAL A 235 29.93 9.38 -15.36
CA VAL A 235 31.31 9.63 -14.91
C VAL A 235 32.08 10.42 -15.96
N LYS A 236 33.29 10.90 -15.62
CA LYS A 236 34.23 11.56 -16.55
C LYS A 236 33.58 12.72 -17.35
N ILE A 237 32.88 13.61 -16.65
CA ILE A 237 32.14 14.73 -17.25
C ILE A 237 33.14 15.80 -17.73
N GLN A 238 33.08 16.15 -19.01
CA GLN A 238 33.88 17.19 -19.64
C GLN A 238 33.00 17.99 -20.62
N ASN A 239 33.03 19.32 -20.52
CA ASN A 239 32.26 20.22 -21.41
C ASN A 239 30.76 19.87 -21.51
N GLY A 240 30.14 19.44 -20.40
CA GLY A 240 28.71 19.08 -20.37
C GLY A 240 28.38 17.70 -20.94
N VAL A 241 29.37 16.93 -21.40
CA VAL A 241 29.20 15.54 -21.85
C VAL A 241 29.92 14.61 -20.88
N GLY A 242 29.30 13.50 -20.50
CA GLY A 242 29.93 12.49 -19.67
C GLY A 242 29.71 11.09 -20.20
N LEU A 243 30.33 10.11 -19.55
CA LEU A 243 30.29 8.71 -19.94
C LEU A 243 29.43 7.92 -18.95
N LEU A 244 28.34 7.33 -19.43
CA LEU A 244 27.47 6.44 -18.69
C LEU A 244 28.03 5.01 -18.77
N PRO A 245 28.39 4.37 -17.64
CA PRO A 245 28.80 2.96 -17.64
C PRO A 245 27.59 2.05 -17.88
N VAL A 246 27.72 1.16 -18.85
CA VAL A 246 26.67 0.24 -19.29
C VAL A 246 27.21 -1.18 -19.28
N TRP A 247 26.53 -2.05 -18.53
CA TRP A 247 26.87 -3.46 -18.45
C TRP A 247 26.10 -4.21 -19.52
N GLN A 248 26.80 -4.82 -20.48
CA GLN A 248 26.20 -5.59 -21.55
C GLN A 248 26.37 -7.08 -21.28
N ARG A 249 25.31 -7.84 -21.55
CA ARG A 249 25.26 -9.30 -21.39
C ARG A 249 24.51 -9.93 -22.54
N GLU A 250 24.93 -11.10 -22.96
CA GLU A 250 24.19 -11.90 -23.94
C GLU A 250 23.11 -12.71 -23.23
N SER A 251 21.92 -12.81 -23.84
CA SER A 251 20.93 -13.79 -23.39
C SER A 251 21.31 -15.21 -23.78
N ARG A 252 20.70 -16.17 -23.10
CA ARG A 252 20.77 -17.57 -23.51
C ARG A 252 20.01 -17.76 -24.82
N HIS A 253 20.64 -18.46 -25.77
CA HIS A 253 20.05 -18.81 -27.06
C HIS A 253 20.26 -20.27 -27.41
N PRO A 254 19.49 -20.80 -28.37
CA PRO A 254 19.72 -22.14 -28.88
C PRO A 254 21.14 -22.27 -29.47
N PRO A 255 21.79 -23.43 -29.37
CA PRO A 255 23.11 -23.67 -29.96
C PRO A 255 23.13 -23.33 -31.45
N GLY A 256 24.23 -22.72 -31.91
CA GLY A 256 24.37 -22.29 -33.30
C GLY A 256 23.64 -20.99 -33.65
N MET A 257 22.92 -20.39 -32.70
CA MET A 257 22.26 -19.09 -32.88
C MET A 257 22.94 -18.05 -31.99
N GLN A 258 23.15 -16.87 -32.57
CA GLN A 258 23.50 -15.71 -31.76
C GLN A 258 22.23 -15.22 -31.09
N GLY A 259 22.37 -14.43 -30.03
CA GLY A 259 21.23 -13.58 -29.75
C GLY A 259 21.50 -12.36 -28.93
N ARG A 260 20.45 -11.94 -28.23
CA ARG A 260 20.25 -10.55 -27.90
C ARG A 260 21.26 -10.10 -26.86
N VAL A 261 21.75 -8.88 -27.05
CA VAL A 261 22.54 -8.20 -26.04
C VAL A 261 21.59 -7.35 -25.21
N PHE A 262 21.52 -7.66 -23.92
CA PHE A 262 20.81 -6.87 -22.94
C PHE A 262 21.78 -5.95 -22.23
N CYS A 263 21.28 -4.79 -21.78
CA CYS A 263 22.00 -3.93 -20.86
C CYS A 263 21.43 -4.04 -19.43
N GLY A 264 22.28 -3.79 -18.45
CA GLY A 264 21.97 -3.89 -17.03
C GLY A 264 22.22 -5.26 -16.43
N ILE A 265 22.15 -5.31 -15.10
CA ILE A 265 22.55 -6.49 -14.31
C ILE A 265 21.44 -7.55 -14.15
N GLY A 266 20.21 -7.25 -14.58
CA GLY A 266 19.05 -8.10 -14.34
C GLY A 266 18.54 -8.00 -12.90
N ARG A 267 17.73 -8.98 -12.45
CA ARG A 267 17.33 -9.07 -11.04
C ARG A 267 18.38 -9.88 -10.28
N LEU A 268 19.03 -9.24 -9.31
CA LEU A 268 19.88 -9.97 -8.37
C LEU A 268 19.00 -10.68 -7.32
N PRO A 269 19.47 -11.78 -6.72
CA PRO A 269 18.80 -12.39 -5.58
C PRO A 269 18.52 -11.33 -4.50
N HIS A 270 17.30 -11.36 -3.94
CA HIS A 270 16.90 -10.42 -2.88
C HIS A 270 16.45 -11.21 -1.64
N PRO A 271 16.86 -10.83 -0.43
CA PRO A 271 16.44 -11.52 0.81
C PRO A 271 14.92 -11.63 0.98
N ASP A 272 14.17 -10.71 0.37
CA ASP A 272 12.70 -10.70 0.39
C ASP A 272 12.07 -11.83 -0.43
N GLN A 273 12.85 -12.56 -1.23
CA GLN A 273 12.39 -13.75 -1.99
C GLN A 273 12.26 -15.01 -1.11
N ALA A 274 12.72 -14.97 0.15
CA ALA A 274 12.49 -16.04 1.10
C ALA A 274 11.05 -15.96 1.67
N GLY A 275 10.10 -16.65 1.04
CA GLY A 275 8.75 -16.87 1.56
C GLY A 275 8.60 -18.26 2.18
N GLY A 276 8.41 -18.36 3.51
CA GLY A 276 8.33 -19.64 4.23
C GLY A 276 8.12 -19.54 5.75
N LYS A 277 8.42 -20.62 6.49
CA LYS A 277 8.37 -20.69 7.96
C LYS A 277 9.69 -20.19 8.57
N ARG A 278 9.59 -19.28 9.57
CA ARG A 278 10.67 -18.49 10.22
C ARG A 278 12.10 -19.06 10.28
N LYS A 279 12.31 -20.34 10.64
CA LYS A 279 13.68 -20.89 10.79
C LYS A 279 14.35 -21.29 9.46
N ALA A 280 13.58 -21.73 8.47
CA ALA A 280 14.12 -22.03 7.14
C ALA A 280 14.42 -20.74 6.35
N ASP A 281 13.76 -19.63 6.72
CA ASP A 281 13.87 -18.36 6.00
C ASP A 281 15.12 -17.56 6.35
N ASP A 282 15.62 -17.64 7.58
CA ASP A 282 16.84 -16.90 7.95
C ASP A 282 18.07 -17.49 7.24
N SER A 283 18.19 -18.82 7.19
CA SER A 283 19.23 -19.50 6.41
C SER A 283 19.12 -19.17 4.92
N LYS A 284 17.90 -19.17 4.37
CA LYS A 284 17.66 -18.83 2.97
C LYS A 284 17.93 -17.35 2.68
N ARG A 285 17.67 -16.45 3.62
CA ARG A 285 17.99 -15.01 3.51
C ARG A 285 19.50 -14.77 3.53
N GLU A 286 20.22 -15.43 4.42
CA GLU A 286 21.68 -15.38 4.47
C GLU A 286 22.29 -15.96 3.18
N GLU A 287 21.75 -17.07 2.68
CA GLU A 287 22.14 -17.65 1.39
C GLU A 287 21.89 -16.68 0.22
N LEU A 288 20.69 -16.11 0.12
CA LEU A 288 20.35 -15.13 -0.92
C LEU A 288 21.20 -13.85 -0.81
N GLN A 289 21.51 -13.42 0.41
CA GLN A 289 22.36 -12.25 0.67
C GLN A 289 23.82 -12.52 0.31
N ALA A 290 24.34 -13.71 0.63
CA ALA A 290 25.68 -14.14 0.23
C ALA A 290 25.79 -14.31 -1.29
N ALA A 291 24.77 -14.91 -1.93
CA ALA A 291 24.66 -15.03 -3.38
C ALA A 291 24.65 -13.64 -4.04
N ARG A 292 23.85 -12.70 -3.52
CA ARG A 292 23.82 -11.31 -3.98
C ARG A 292 25.19 -10.64 -3.86
N ALA A 293 25.86 -10.77 -2.72
CA ALA A 293 27.19 -10.19 -2.50
C ALA A 293 28.24 -10.79 -3.45
N SER A 294 28.21 -12.11 -3.66
CA SER A 294 29.08 -12.82 -4.60
C SER A 294 28.89 -12.32 -6.03
N LEU A 295 27.64 -12.21 -6.48
CA LEU A 295 27.32 -11.69 -7.82
C LEU A 295 27.74 -10.24 -8.00
N ILE A 296 27.56 -9.38 -6.99
CA ILE A 296 28.04 -7.99 -7.02
C ILE A 296 29.57 -7.94 -7.13
N ALA A 297 30.29 -8.81 -6.42
CA ALA A 297 31.75 -8.84 -6.47
C ALA A 297 32.30 -9.21 -7.86
N GLN A 298 31.54 -9.96 -8.67
CA GLN A 298 31.90 -10.31 -10.05
C GLN A 298 31.72 -9.14 -11.04
N LEU A 299 30.92 -8.13 -10.70
CA LEU A 299 30.66 -6.98 -11.58
C LEU A 299 31.85 -6.01 -11.63
N PRO A 300 32.04 -5.23 -12.71
CA PRO A 300 33.08 -4.20 -12.76
C PRO A 300 32.88 -3.10 -11.72
N ARG A 301 33.97 -2.48 -11.24
CA ARG A 301 33.94 -1.40 -10.25
C ARG A 301 32.93 -0.27 -10.55
N PRO A 302 32.79 0.22 -11.81
CA PRO A 302 31.77 1.23 -12.13
C PRO A 302 30.34 0.77 -11.83
N ILE A 303 30.02 -0.50 -12.08
CA ILE A 303 28.70 -1.07 -11.83
C ILE A 303 28.51 -1.37 -10.34
N GLN A 304 29.54 -1.87 -9.65
CA GLN A 304 29.51 -2.04 -8.19
C GLN A 304 29.21 -0.71 -7.47
N ARG A 305 29.80 0.40 -7.94
CA ARG A 305 29.56 1.74 -7.39
C ARG A 305 28.09 2.13 -7.48
N GLU A 306 27.41 1.81 -8.58
CA GLU A 306 25.98 2.11 -8.74
C GLU A 306 25.11 1.44 -7.67
N ILE A 307 25.44 0.20 -7.31
CA ILE A 307 24.71 -0.58 -6.31
C ILE A 307 25.10 -0.14 -4.89
N LEU A 308 26.41 -0.20 -4.58
CA LEU A 308 26.93 -0.10 -3.22
C LEU A 308 27.06 1.35 -2.72
N VAL A 309 27.27 2.30 -3.64
CA VAL A 309 27.54 3.70 -3.28
C VAL A 309 26.36 4.59 -3.63
N LEU A 310 25.80 4.45 -4.83
CA LEU A 310 24.67 5.28 -5.27
C LEU A 310 23.32 4.76 -4.77
N GLY A 311 23.26 3.49 -4.35
CA GLY A 311 22.04 2.86 -3.84
C GLY A 311 20.94 2.73 -4.90
N LEU A 312 21.33 2.53 -6.17
CA LEU A 312 20.37 2.46 -7.25
C LEU A 312 19.63 1.11 -7.25
N PRO A 313 18.32 1.09 -7.59
CA PRO A 313 17.57 -0.15 -7.77
C PRO A 313 18.20 -1.05 -8.85
N ASP A 314 18.19 -2.37 -8.65
CA ASP A 314 18.77 -3.35 -9.59
C ASP A 314 18.27 -3.17 -11.03
N ALA A 315 16.99 -2.78 -11.18
CA ALA A 315 16.38 -2.52 -12.48
C ALA A 315 17.01 -1.34 -13.24
N LEU A 316 17.71 -0.40 -12.58
CA LEU A 316 18.35 0.75 -13.20
C LEU A 316 19.87 0.60 -13.36
N VAL A 317 20.47 -0.34 -12.62
CA VAL A 317 21.93 -0.52 -12.57
C VAL A 317 22.46 -1.08 -13.88
N GLY A 318 23.51 -0.44 -14.40
CA GLY A 318 24.20 -0.82 -15.63
C GLY A 318 23.34 -0.71 -16.90
N ARG A 319 22.12 -0.18 -16.82
CA ARG A 319 21.24 -0.02 -17.99
C ARG A 319 21.72 1.10 -18.89
N SER A 320 21.63 0.88 -20.18
CA SER A 320 21.79 1.90 -21.20
C SER A 320 20.71 2.99 -21.07
N ALA A 321 21.02 4.22 -21.47
CA ALA A 321 19.97 5.25 -21.65
C ALA A 321 18.91 4.82 -22.67
N PHE A 322 19.25 3.83 -23.51
CA PHE A 322 18.44 3.29 -24.59
C PHE A 322 17.42 2.25 -24.14
N ALA A 323 17.56 1.73 -22.92
CA ALA A 323 16.57 0.84 -22.34
C ALA A 323 15.31 1.56 -21.87
N PHE A 324 15.26 2.89 -22.04
CA PHE A 324 14.19 3.77 -21.59
C PHE A 324 13.42 4.36 -22.77
N PRO A 325 12.22 4.93 -22.54
CA PRO A 325 11.41 5.55 -23.58
C PRO A 325 12.14 6.63 -24.38
N LYS A 326 11.69 6.90 -25.61
CA LYS A 326 12.32 7.85 -26.55
C LYS A 326 12.65 9.21 -25.94
N LEU A 327 11.76 9.74 -25.11
CA LEU A 327 11.98 11.03 -24.45
C LEU A 327 13.26 11.03 -23.59
N VAL A 328 13.52 9.96 -22.84
CA VAL A 328 14.75 9.78 -22.05
C VAL A 328 15.97 9.70 -22.97
N LYS A 329 15.87 8.97 -24.08
CA LYS A 329 16.93 8.86 -25.09
C LYS A 329 17.31 10.24 -25.63
N TYR A 330 16.32 11.07 -25.97
CA TYR A 330 16.52 12.40 -26.52
C TYR A 330 17.17 13.35 -25.51
N PHE A 331 16.75 13.35 -24.24
CA PHE A 331 17.45 14.12 -23.20
C PHE A 331 18.92 13.70 -23.05
N CYS A 332 19.22 12.41 -23.17
CA CYS A 332 20.59 11.93 -23.04
C CYS A 332 21.48 12.29 -24.25
N ARG A 333 20.92 12.53 -25.44
CA ARG A 333 21.70 12.64 -26.70
C ARG A 333 21.58 13.94 -27.44
N TYR A 334 20.64 14.79 -27.05
CA TYR A 334 20.45 16.07 -27.71
C TYR A 334 21.79 16.82 -27.81
N LYS A 335 22.10 17.35 -29.00
CA LYS A 335 23.37 18.04 -29.31
C LYS A 335 24.66 17.21 -29.21
N LEU A 336 24.61 15.88 -29.11
CA LEU A 336 25.80 15.02 -29.22
C LEU A 336 26.18 14.67 -30.67
N ASN A 337 25.50 15.27 -31.66
CA ASN A 337 25.64 14.94 -33.09
C ASN A 337 25.43 13.44 -33.37
N VAL A 338 24.45 12.85 -32.67
CA VAL A 338 24.06 11.45 -32.78
C VAL A 338 22.76 11.35 -33.55
N VAL A 339 22.70 10.40 -34.47
CA VAL A 339 21.50 10.02 -35.20
C VAL A 339 21.16 8.56 -34.91
N GLU A 340 19.88 8.23 -34.97
CA GLU A 340 19.39 6.87 -34.84
C GLU A 340 19.21 6.28 -36.24
N VAL A 341 19.91 5.20 -36.55
CA VAL A 341 19.67 4.40 -37.76
C VAL A 341 18.80 3.22 -37.35
N ASP A 342 17.50 3.36 -37.60
CA ASP A 342 16.46 2.42 -37.20
C ASP A 342 16.10 1.47 -38.35
N LEU A 343 16.09 0.17 -38.10
CA LEU A 343 15.64 -0.87 -39.02
C LEU A 343 14.12 -0.81 -39.09
N SER A 344 13.62 -0.33 -40.21
CA SER A 344 12.19 -0.20 -40.44
C SER A 344 11.54 -1.57 -40.46
N ASN A 345 10.62 -1.83 -39.52
CA ASN A 345 9.88 -3.10 -39.45
C ASN A 345 10.77 -4.33 -39.25
N SER A 346 11.77 -4.21 -38.37
CA SER A 346 12.82 -5.21 -38.13
C SER A 346 12.30 -6.65 -38.06
N PHE A 347 11.19 -6.92 -37.35
CA PHE A 347 10.71 -8.30 -37.14
C PHE A 347 10.44 -9.08 -38.42
N TYR A 348 9.43 -8.68 -39.18
CA TYR A 348 9.02 -9.43 -40.39
C TYR A 348 10.02 -9.25 -41.53
N GLN A 349 10.68 -8.08 -41.63
CA GLN A 349 11.66 -7.83 -42.68
C GLN A 349 12.94 -8.66 -42.50
N LEU A 350 13.41 -8.84 -41.27
CA LEU A 350 14.56 -9.72 -41.00
C LEU A 350 14.18 -11.18 -41.28
N LEU A 351 12.98 -11.60 -40.89
CA LEU A 351 12.51 -12.96 -41.15
C LEU A 351 12.33 -13.23 -42.65
N SER A 352 11.88 -12.26 -43.44
CA SER A 352 11.67 -12.42 -44.89
C SER A 352 12.97 -12.63 -45.68
N LYS A 353 14.14 -12.44 -45.06
CA LYS A 353 15.44 -12.72 -45.70
C LYS A 353 15.79 -14.20 -45.70
N ASP A 354 15.43 -14.90 -44.64
CA ASP A 354 15.71 -16.33 -44.48
C ASP A 354 14.47 -17.19 -44.80
N LEU A 355 13.26 -16.62 -44.78
CA LEU A 355 11.98 -17.33 -44.88
C LEU A 355 11.07 -16.72 -45.94
N VAL A 356 10.32 -17.57 -46.64
CA VAL A 356 9.20 -17.13 -47.49
C VAL A 356 8.02 -16.79 -46.58
N LEU A 357 7.72 -15.50 -46.42
CA LEU A 357 6.59 -15.07 -45.58
C LEU A 357 5.25 -15.52 -46.19
N PRO A 358 4.25 -15.89 -45.36
CA PRO A 358 2.88 -16.06 -45.82
C PRO A 358 2.35 -14.78 -46.49
N GLY A 359 1.50 -14.92 -47.51
CA GLY A 359 1.06 -13.83 -48.40
C GLY A 359 0.67 -12.55 -47.66
N THR A 360 -0.24 -12.63 -46.69
CA THR A 360 -0.70 -11.47 -45.89
C THR A 360 0.43 -10.73 -45.15
N LEU A 361 1.44 -11.46 -44.66
CA LEU A 361 2.60 -10.84 -44.01
C LEU A 361 3.61 -10.29 -45.03
N GLY A 362 3.76 -10.95 -46.18
CA GLY A 362 4.51 -10.43 -47.32
C GLY A 362 3.93 -9.10 -47.81
N ASP A 363 2.61 -9.03 -47.97
CA ASP A 363 1.88 -7.83 -48.36
C ASP A 363 2.00 -6.73 -47.31
N TYR A 364 1.94 -7.07 -46.00
CA TYR A 364 2.22 -6.12 -44.92
C TYR A 364 3.65 -5.57 -44.98
N VAL A 365 4.65 -6.40 -45.28
CA VAL A 365 6.05 -5.93 -45.43
C VAL A 365 6.16 -4.99 -46.63
N ALA A 366 5.51 -5.28 -47.74
CA ALA A 366 5.56 -4.47 -48.96
C ALA A 366 4.73 -3.17 -48.86
N ASN A 367 3.57 -3.19 -48.19
CA ASN A 367 2.58 -2.11 -48.16
C ASN A 367 2.31 -1.58 -46.75
N ARG A 368 3.33 -1.62 -45.89
CA ARG A 368 3.24 -1.39 -44.44
C ARG A 368 2.43 -0.17 -44.02
N GLU A 369 2.74 0.99 -44.59
CA GLU A 369 2.11 2.25 -44.18
C GLU A 369 0.61 2.25 -44.47
N GLU A 370 0.22 1.68 -45.61
CA GLU A 370 -1.18 1.52 -45.98
C GLU A 370 -1.88 0.54 -45.03
N THR A 371 -1.26 -0.62 -44.75
CA THR A 371 -1.82 -1.62 -43.83
C THR A 371 -2.01 -1.05 -42.42
N LEU A 372 -1.03 -0.31 -41.89
CA LEU A 372 -1.15 0.32 -40.57
C LEU A 372 -2.22 1.42 -40.56
N ALA A 373 -2.31 2.22 -41.61
CA ALA A 373 -3.36 3.24 -41.73
C ALA A 373 -4.75 2.60 -41.75
N GLN A 374 -4.93 1.50 -42.49
CA GLN A 374 -6.18 0.73 -42.54
C GLN A 374 -6.54 0.14 -41.17
N LEU A 375 -5.57 -0.46 -40.46
CA LEU A 375 -5.78 -1.01 -39.11
C LEU A 375 -6.17 0.07 -38.10
N VAL A 376 -5.50 1.23 -38.12
CA VAL A 376 -5.83 2.36 -37.25
C VAL A 376 -7.23 2.87 -37.54
N ALA A 377 -7.57 3.07 -38.81
CA ALA A 377 -8.89 3.54 -39.22
C ALA A 377 -9.98 2.56 -38.77
N GLY A 378 -9.79 1.26 -39.02
CA GLY A 378 -10.74 0.22 -38.61
C GLY A 378 -10.90 0.15 -37.09
N LEU A 379 -9.81 0.09 -36.33
CA LEU A 379 -9.87 0.00 -34.87
C LEU A 379 -10.51 1.25 -34.24
N ASN A 380 -10.23 2.45 -34.76
CA ASN A 380 -10.87 3.68 -34.31
C ASN A 380 -12.37 3.70 -34.65
N SER A 381 -12.75 3.23 -35.84
CA SER A 381 -14.17 3.09 -36.22
C SER A 381 -14.89 2.14 -35.27
N PHE A 382 -14.31 0.97 -34.99
CA PHE A 382 -14.88 -0.02 -34.08
C PHE A 382 -15.00 0.51 -32.64
N LYS A 383 -13.99 1.24 -32.17
CA LYS A 383 -13.99 1.92 -30.87
C LYS A 383 -15.10 2.95 -30.78
N ALA A 384 -15.23 3.82 -31.78
CA ALA A 384 -16.28 4.83 -31.85
C ALA A 384 -17.67 4.21 -31.89
N ASP A 385 -17.88 3.14 -32.66
CA ASP A 385 -19.16 2.42 -32.71
C ASP A 385 -19.54 1.82 -31.36
N ARG A 386 -18.56 1.28 -30.62
CA ARG A 386 -18.79 0.74 -29.28
C ARG A 386 -19.14 1.84 -28.28
N GLU A 387 -18.39 2.94 -28.28
CA GLU A 387 -18.68 4.12 -27.44
C GLU A 387 -20.08 4.68 -27.75
N ASN A 388 -20.45 4.76 -29.04
CA ASN A 388 -21.78 5.18 -29.49
C ASN A 388 -22.87 4.21 -29.03
N LYS A 389 -22.65 2.89 -29.10
CA LYS A 389 -23.59 1.87 -28.58
C LYS A 389 -23.75 2.00 -27.07
N ALA A 390 -22.65 2.16 -26.33
CA ALA A 390 -22.68 2.36 -24.89
C ALA A 390 -23.42 3.65 -24.51
N ALA A 391 -23.17 4.75 -25.22
CA ALA A 391 -23.88 6.01 -25.04
C ALA A 391 -25.38 5.88 -25.38
N LYS A 392 -25.73 5.17 -26.45
CA LYS A 392 -27.13 4.89 -26.83
C LYS A 392 -27.83 4.01 -25.80
N GLU A 393 -27.14 3.03 -25.22
CA GLU A 393 -27.69 2.20 -24.16
C GLU A 393 -27.85 2.98 -22.85
N ALA A 394 -26.88 3.82 -22.49
CA ALA A 394 -26.99 4.76 -21.39
C ALA A 394 -28.21 5.68 -21.58
N ARG A 395 -28.37 6.30 -22.76
CA ARG A 395 -29.55 7.10 -23.12
C ARG A 395 -30.85 6.30 -23.05
N ARG A 396 -30.88 5.03 -23.49
CA ARG A 396 -32.06 4.16 -23.35
C ARG A 396 -32.39 3.86 -21.90
N ARG A 397 -31.38 3.68 -21.04
CA ARG A 397 -31.56 3.52 -19.59
C ARG A 397 -32.09 4.82 -18.98
N THR A 398 -31.58 5.98 -19.37
CA THR A 398 -32.10 7.30 -18.96
C THR A 398 -33.54 7.52 -19.44
N ALA A 399 -33.84 7.26 -20.71
CA ALA A 399 -35.18 7.43 -21.29
C ALA A 399 -36.23 6.47 -20.66
N LYS A 400 -35.85 5.22 -20.35
CA LYS A 400 -36.70 4.32 -19.55
C LYS A 400 -36.95 4.83 -18.12
N THR A 401 -36.09 5.73 -17.63
CA THR A 401 -36.21 6.35 -16.32
C THR A 401 -37.05 7.64 -16.39
N GLU A 402 -37.11 8.31 -17.56
CA GLU A 402 -37.85 9.58 -17.79
C GLU A 402 -39.37 9.45 -17.97
N ASP A 403 -39.92 8.26 -18.28
CA ASP A 403 -41.38 8.01 -18.25
C ASP A 403 -41.99 8.03 -16.81
N ARG A 404 -41.19 8.38 -15.80
CA ARG A 404 -41.63 8.81 -14.46
C ARG A 404 -41.23 10.29 -14.23
N LYS A 405 -42.16 11.23 -14.50
CA LYS A 405 -42.09 12.69 -14.21
C LYS A 405 -41.67 13.05 -12.76
N PRO A 406 -41.33 14.33 -12.45
CA PRO A 406 -40.53 15.30 -13.21
C PRO A 406 -39.35 15.89 -12.38
N TRP A 407 -38.21 16.09 -13.04
CA TRP A 407 -37.14 17.08 -12.81
C TRP A 407 -36.76 17.48 -11.38
N ALA A 408 -35.61 16.98 -10.94
CA ALA A 408 -34.63 17.76 -10.19
C ALA A 408 -33.33 17.78 -11.02
N GLU A 409 -32.95 18.96 -11.50
CA GLU A 409 -31.64 19.22 -12.09
C GLU A 409 -30.56 18.93 -11.03
N LYS A 410 -29.75 17.90 -11.23
CA LYS A 410 -28.29 17.93 -11.01
C LYS A 410 -27.63 16.61 -11.35
N ASP A 411 -26.51 16.76 -12.05
CA ASP A 411 -25.52 15.79 -12.47
C ASP A 411 -26.00 14.85 -13.59
N GLU A 412 -25.97 15.37 -14.82
CA GLU A 412 -25.77 14.52 -15.99
C GLU A 412 -24.60 13.57 -15.69
N PRO A 413 -24.76 12.25 -15.89
CA PRO A 413 -23.64 11.33 -15.71
C PRO A 413 -22.51 11.82 -16.61
N GLU A 414 -21.36 12.11 -16.00
CA GLU A 414 -20.15 12.52 -16.70
C GLU A 414 -19.93 11.51 -17.83
N ILE A 415 -20.34 11.89 -19.04
CA ILE A 415 -20.11 11.10 -20.24
C ILE A 415 -18.60 11.07 -20.33
N THR A 416 -18.02 9.93 -19.95
CA THR A 416 -16.58 9.68 -20.01
C THR A 416 -16.08 10.24 -21.32
N ARG A 417 -15.18 11.22 -21.25
CA ARG A 417 -14.60 11.85 -22.44
C ARG A 417 -14.24 10.76 -23.45
N PRO A 418 -14.56 10.94 -24.75
CA PRO A 418 -14.23 9.94 -25.75
C PRO A 418 -12.76 9.58 -25.63
N SER A 419 -12.48 8.28 -25.56
CA SER A 419 -11.12 7.82 -25.34
C SER A 419 -10.23 8.27 -26.51
N LYS A 420 -8.98 8.67 -26.24
CA LYS A 420 -8.08 9.19 -27.28
C LYS A 420 -8.04 8.25 -28.50
N PRO A 421 -8.10 8.76 -29.75
CA PRO A 421 -8.02 7.91 -30.93
C PRO A 421 -6.69 7.17 -30.94
N LEU A 422 -6.73 5.92 -31.39
CA LEU A 422 -5.54 5.12 -31.64
C LEU A 422 -4.71 5.77 -32.73
N ARG A 423 -3.40 5.68 -32.55
CA ARG A 423 -2.38 6.18 -33.44
C ARG A 423 -1.76 5.01 -34.21
N ARG A 424 -0.99 5.36 -35.25
CA ARG A 424 -0.18 4.41 -36.03
C ARG A 424 0.72 3.55 -35.17
N GLU A 425 1.26 4.11 -34.09
CA GLU A 425 2.14 3.43 -33.15
C GLU A 425 1.41 2.30 -32.41
N ASP A 426 0.12 2.45 -32.14
CA ASP A 426 -0.68 1.45 -31.44
C ASP A 426 -0.93 0.23 -32.35
N ALA A 427 -1.25 0.46 -33.62
CA ALA A 427 -1.35 -0.61 -34.62
C ALA A 427 0.00 -1.30 -34.89
N LYS A 428 1.12 -0.55 -34.87
CA LYS A 428 2.47 -1.14 -34.91
C LYS A 428 2.68 -2.05 -33.69
N GLY A 429 2.27 -1.62 -32.50
CA GLY A 429 2.34 -2.41 -31.27
C GLY A 429 1.57 -3.73 -31.36
N LEU A 430 0.36 -3.70 -31.93
CA LEU A 430 -0.43 -4.90 -32.21
C LEU A 430 0.30 -5.89 -33.13
N MET A 431 0.85 -5.42 -34.26
CA MET A 431 1.61 -6.29 -35.19
C MET A 431 2.82 -6.94 -34.51
N ILE A 432 3.53 -6.19 -33.68
CA ILE A 432 4.68 -6.71 -32.91
C ILE A 432 4.22 -7.76 -31.90
N ALA A 433 3.16 -7.48 -31.15
CA ALA A 433 2.63 -8.39 -30.14
C ALA A 433 2.19 -9.73 -30.76
N MET A 434 1.53 -9.69 -31.92
CA MET A 434 1.18 -10.90 -32.66
C MET A 434 2.41 -11.71 -33.06
N GLY A 435 3.46 -11.06 -33.57
CA GLY A 435 4.74 -11.70 -33.87
C GLY A 435 5.34 -12.48 -32.69
N PHE A 436 5.03 -12.08 -31.46
CA PHE A 436 5.49 -12.69 -30.21
C PHE A 436 4.45 -13.56 -29.49
N GLY A 437 3.37 -13.95 -30.17
CA GLY A 437 2.41 -14.95 -29.68
C GLY A 437 1.15 -14.39 -29.01
N MET A 438 1.00 -13.06 -28.93
CA MET A 438 -0.25 -12.47 -28.43
C MET A 438 -1.33 -12.48 -29.52
N SER A 439 -2.56 -12.92 -29.19
CA SER A 439 -3.67 -12.83 -30.16
C SER A 439 -4.15 -11.39 -30.32
N ALA A 440 -4.72 -11.06 -31.49
CA ALA A 440 -5.28 -9.72 -31.74
C ALA A 440 -6.41 -9.39 -30.75
N SER A 441 -7.18 -10.41 -30.37
CA SER A 441 -8.23 -10.35 -29.36
C SER A 441 -7.68 -9.97 -27.98
N ASN A 442 -6.62 -10.64 -27.51
CA ASN A 442 -6.01 -10.37 -26.21
C ASN A 442 -5.43 -8.95 -26.15
N TRP A 443 -4.72 -8.54 -27.21
CA TRP A 443 -4.18 -7.19 -27.31
C TRP A 443 -5.30 -6.12 -27.24
N CYS A 444 -6.37 -6.30 -28.01
CA CYS A 444 -7.52 -5.38 -27.98
C CYS A 444 -8.17 -5.34 -26.60
N SER A 445 -8.28 -6.49 -25.92
CA SER A 445 -8.84 -6.55 -24.56
C SER A 445 -7.99 -5.74 -23.57
N GLN A 446 -6.67 -5.92 -23.61
CA GLN A 446 -5.74 -5.26 -22.71
C GLN A 446 -5.63 -3.75 -22.98
N HIS A 447 -5.57 -3.34 -24.25
CA HIS A 447 -5.28 -1.95 -24.61
C HIS A 447 -6.52 -1.10 -24.92
N LEU A 448 -7.60 -1.73 -25.37
CA LEU A 448 -8.85 -1.05 -25.73
C LEU A 448 -9.97 -1.31 -24.72
N GLY A 449 -9.77 -2.21 -23.75
CA GLY A 449 -10.77 -2.60 -22.77
C GLY A 449 -11.86 -3.50 -23.35
N PHE A 450 -11.62 -4.12 -24.51
CA PHE A 450 -12.58 -5.02 -25.12
C PHE A 450 -12.02 -6.05 -26.09
N VAL A 451 -12.73 -7.18 -26.17
CA VAL A 451 -12.51 -8.19 -27.20
C VAL A 451 -13.41 -7.88 -28.41
N PRO A 452 -12.84 -7.75 -29.62
CA PRO A 452 -13.62 -7.73 -30.84
C PRO A 452 -14.26 -9.12 -31.05
N THR A 453 -15.57 -9.24 -30.88
CA THR A 453 -16.30 -10.50 -31.11
C THR A 453 -17.09 -10.43 -32.41
N SER A 454 -16.88 -11.38 -33.32
CA SER A 454 -17.64 -11.47 -34.58
C SER A 454 -19.02 -12.10 -34.35
N ALA A 455 -20.08 -11.36 -34.67
CA ALA A 455 -21.40 -11.95 -34.92
C ALA A 455 -21.82 -11.81 -36.41
N GLY A 456 -21.01 -11.16 -37.24
CA GLY A 456 -21.21 -10.98 -38.68
C GLY A 456 -19.89 -10.65 -39.39
N ALA A 457 -19.91 -10.58 -40.72
CA ALA A 457 -18.75 -10.23 -41.54
C ALA A 457 -18.31 -8.79 -41.24
N ASP A 458 -17.10 -8.62 -40.73
CA ASP A 458 -16.47 -7.33 -40.44
C ASP A 458 -15.08 -7.32 -41.08
N PRO A 459 -14.81 -6.44 -42.06
CA PRO A 459 -13.54 -6.42 -42.79
C PRO A 459 -12.30 -6.27 -41.90
N LEU A 460 -12.42 -5.59 -40.75
CA LEU A 460 -11.31 -5.46 -39.80
C LEU A 460 -11.04 -6.79 -39.08
N LEU A 461 -12.10 -7.50 -38.68
CA LEU A 461 -11.95 -8.79 -38.00
C LEU A 461 -11.40 -9.85 -38.94
N ASP A 462 -11.85 -9.85 -40.19
CA ASP A 462 -11.34 -10.75 -41.23
C ASP A 462 -9.85 -10.48 -41.51
N MET A 463 -9.47 -9.19 -41.57
CA MET A 463 -8.08 -8.79 -41.71
C MET A 463 -7.22 -9.23 -40.52
N LEU A 464 -7.67 -9.00 -39.28
CA LEU A 464 -6.96 -9.41 -38.07
C LEU A 464 -6.82 -10.93 -37.97
N ALA A 465 -7.88 -11.68 -38.28
CA ALA A 465 -7.85 -13.14 -38.31
C ALA A 465 -6.88 -13.68 -39.38
N GLY A 466 -6.88 -13.06 -40.57
CA GLY A 466 -5.95 -13.40 -41.64
C GLY A 466 -4.49 -13.16 -41.26
N ILE A 467 -4.20 -12.03 -40.60
CA ILE A 467 -2.86 -11.73 -40.08
C ILE A 467 -2.47 -12.74 -38.99
N GLU A 468 -3.35 -13.03 -38.03
CA GLU A 468 -3.04 -13.95 -36.93
C GLU A 468 -2.74 -15.37 -37.45
N GLU A 469 -3.53 -15.87 -38.41
CA GLU A 469 -3.27 -17.14 -39.08
C GLU A 469 -1.95 -17.14 -39.85
N ALA A 470 -1.63 -16.05 -40.55
CA ALA A 470 -0.35 -15.90 -41.23
C ALA A 470 0.83 -15.91 -40.24
N VAL A 471 0.68 -15.30 -39.06
CA VAL A 471 1.71 -15.33 -38.01
C VAL A 471 1.93 -16.75 -37.45
N ARG A 472 0.86 -17.52 -37.21
CA ARG A 472 1.01 -18.93 -36.77
C ARG A 472 1.78 -19.76 -37.80
N ARG A 473 1.49 -19.60 -39.08
CA ARG A 473 2.24 -20.26 -40.17
C ARG A 473 3.70 -19.83 -40.19
N LEU A 474 3.98 -18.54 -40.00
CA LEU A 474 5.34 -18.04 -39.89
C LEU A 474 6.09 -18.70 -38.72
N HIS A 475 5.45 -18.92 -37.58
CA HIS A 475 6.09 -19.58 -36.45
C HIS A 475 6.47 -21.04 -36.77
N VAL A 476 5.63 -21.76 -37.53
CA VAL A 476 5.96 -23.12 -38.04
C VAL A 476 7.15 -23.07 -38.99
N LEU A 477 7.19 -22.13 -39.93
CA LEU A 477 8.33 -21.96 -40.84
C LEU A 477 9.62 -21.63 -40.08
N CYS A 478 9.53 -20.80 -39.04
CA CYS A 478 10.67 -20.52 -38.17
C CYS A 478 11.19 -21.81 -37.54
N TRP A 479 10.31 -22.64 -36.97
CA TRP A 479 10.64 -23.93 -36.37
C TRP A 479 11.34 -24.88 -37.36
N GLU A 480 10.80 -25.01 -38.57
CA GLU A 480 11.37 -25.88 -39.61
C GLU A 480 12.75 -25.41 -40.08
N SER A 481 13.02 -24.10 -40.03
CA SER A 481 14.32 -23.52 -40.40
C SER A 481 15.41 -23.65 -39.34
N LEU A 482 15.09 -24.09 -38.12
CA LEU A 482 16.06 -24.23 -37.03
C LEU A 482 16.94 -25.47 -37.21
N THR A 483 18.20 -25.37 -36.80
CA THR A 483 19.10 -26.54 -36.77
C THR A 483 18.58 -27.63 -35.83
N PRO A 484 18.96 -28.90 -36.01
CA PRO A 484 18.56 -29.99 -35.12
C PRO A 484 18.88 -29.71 -33.64
N GLU A 485 20.03 -29.10 -33.35
CA GLU A 485 20.47 -28.76 -31.99
C GLU A 485 19.58 -27.66 -31.38
N ALA A 486 19.25 -26.64 -32.16
CA ALA A 486 18.36 -25.57 -31.73
C ALA A 486 16.94 -26.08 -31.45
N ARG A 487 16.42 -26.98 -32.29
CA ARG A 487 15.12 -27.64 -32.08
C ARG A 487 15.12 -28.51 -30.82
N ALA A 488 16.18 -29.28 -30.59
CA ALA A 488 16.33 -30.08 -29.38
C ALA A 488 16.37 -29.19 -28.12
N TRP A 489 17.07 -28.06 -28.18
CA TRP A 489 17.15 -27.09 -27.08
C TRP A 489 15.78 -26.51 -26.70
N HIS A 490 14.94 -26.17 -27.69
CA HIS A 490 13.60 -25.64 -27.45
C HIS A 490 12.64 -26.70 -26.89
N ARG A 491 12.69 -27.94 -27.42
CA ARG A 491 11.91 -29.07 -26.88
C ARG A 491 12.27 -29.36 -25.43
N ALA A 492 13.57 -29.40 -25.11
CA ALA A 492 14.05 -29.63 -23.74
C ALA A 492 13.58 -28.58 -22.74
N ARG A 493 13.19 -27.39 -23.20
CA ARG A 493 12.67 -26.28 -22.38
C ARG A 493 11.17 -26.06 -22.51
N ASN A 494 10.45 -26.97 -23.17
CA ASN A 494 9.01 -26.88 -23.42
C ASN A 494 8.55 -25.50 -23.97
N ARG A 495 9.29 -24.97 -24.96
CA ARG A 495 9.00 -23.65 -25.54
C ARG A 495 8.03 -23.76 -26.72
N GLY A 496 6.98 -22.92 -26.74
CA GLY A 496 6.02 -22.84 -27.84
C GLY A 496 6.55 -22.16 -29.12
N LEU A 497 5.80 -22.27 -30.21
CA LEU A 497 6.14 -21.79 -31.56
C LEU A 497 6.54 -20.31 -31.63
N ALA A 498 5.85 -19.44 -30.89
CA ALA A 498 6.17 -18.01 -30.83
C ALA A 498 7.56 -17.74 -30.22
N SER A 499 7.95 -18.47 -29.18
CA SER A 499 9.28 -18.35 -28.55
C SER A 499 10.41 -18.78 -29.49
N MET A 500 10.11 -19.71 -30.38
CA MET A 500 11.05 -20.23 -31.38
C MET A 500 11.21 -19.23 -32.53
N ALA A 501 10.11 -18.65 -33.01
CA ALA A 501 10.14 -17.54 -33.96
C ALA A 501 10.91 -16.33 -33.40
N TYR A 502 10.71 -16.00 -32.12
CA TYR A 502 11.48 -14.96 -31.45
C TYR A 502 12.98 -15.27 -31.44
N SER A 503 13.38 -16.50 -31.14
CA SER A 503 14.80 -16.89 -31.12
C SER A 503 15.43 -16.76 -32.52
N LYS A 504 14.69 -17.14 -33.57
CA LYS A 504 15.12 -16.96 -34.98
C LYS A 504 15.28 -15.49 -35.33
N TYR A 505 14.29 -14.67 -34.99
CA TYR A 505 14.35 -13.22 -35.18
C TYR A 505 15.56 -12.61 -34.46
N VAL A 506 15.75 -12.89 -33.18
CA VAL A 506 16.84 -12.33 -32.38
C VAL A 506 18.22 -12.69 -32.95
N SER A 507 18.38 -13.90 -33.48
CA SER A 507 19.62 -14.31 -34.16
C SER A 507 19.85 -13.52 -35.45
N LEU A 508 18.80 -13.29 -36.24
CA LEU A 508 18.84 -12.45 -37.45
C LEU A 508 19.14 -10.98 -37.12
N GLU A 509 18.44 -10.42 -36.16
CA GLU A 509 18.64 -9.08 -35.63
C GLU A 509 20.09 -8.92 -35.15
N ARG A 510 20.59 -9.88 -34.38
CA ARG A 510 21.97 -9.85 -33.87
C ARG A 510 23.00 -9.81 -34.99
N ARG A 511 22.81 -10.61 -36.05
CA ARG A 511 23.67 -10.59 -37.24
C ARG A 511 23.63 -9.23 -37.94
N ALA A 512 22.44 -8.65 -38.12
CA ALA A 512 22.28 -7.33 -38.71
C ALA A 512 22.98 -6.25 -37.87
N LEU A 513 22.73 -6.22 -36.55
CA LEU A 513 23.32 -5.25 -35.63
C LEU A 513 24.86 -5.34 -35.56
N GLU A 514 25.46 -6.54 -35.66
CA GLU A 514 26.92 -6.66 -35.71
C GLU A 514 27.50 -6.14 -37.04
N ALA A 515 26.79 -6.29 -38.16
CA ALA A 515 27.20 -5.67 -39.42
C ALA A 515 27.10 -4.13 -39.34
N LEU A 516 26.01 -3.60 -38.78
CA LEU A 516 25.85 -2.16 -38.54
C LEU A 516 26.91 -1.62 -37.59
N LYS A 517 27.24 -2.36 -36.53
CA LYS A 517 28.30 -2.03 -35.59
C LYS A 517 29.67 -2.01 -36.26
N LEU A 518 29.96 -2.97 -37.14
CA LEU A 518 31.21 -2.99 -37.90
C LEU A 518 31.32 -1.76 -38.80
N ALA A 519 30.22 -1.40 -39.49
CA ALA A 519 30.16 -0.20 -40.33
C ALA A 519 30.29 1.10 -39.51
N ALA A 520 29.74 1.14 -38.29
CA ALA A 520 29.85 2.27 -37.38
C ALA A 520 31.25 2.47 -36.79
N ALA A 521 32.08 1.42 -36.75
CA ALA A 521 33.43 1.43 -36.17
C ALA A 521 33.49 2.08 -34.77
N ASP A 522 34.40 3.02 -34.54
CA ASP A 522 34.56 3.75 -33.28
C ASP A 522 33.50 4.85 -33.06
N ARG A 523 32.63 5.10 -34.06
CA ARG A 523 31.53 6.06 -34.02
C ARG A 523 30.22 5.48 -33.51
N LEU A 524 30.23 4.20 -33.12
CA LEU A 524 29.10 3.57 -32.47
C LEU A 524 28.84 4.20 -31.09
N VAL A 525 27.67 4.80 -30.94
CA VAL A 525 27.20 5.34 -29.66
C VAL A 525 26.45 4.25 -28.90
N SER A 526 25.61 3.47 -29.56
CA SER A 526 24.91 2.34 -28.94
C SER A 526 24.24 1.39 -29.92
N LEU A 527 23.96 0.19 -29.42
CA LEU A 527 23.09 -0.79 -30.05
C LEU A 527 21.67 -0.63 -29.49
N GLU A 528 20.69 -0.60 -30.39
CA GLU A 528 19.26 -0.63 -30.07
C GLU A 528 18.70 -2.03 -30.40
N HIS A 529 17.44 -2.30 -30.05
CA HIS A 529 16.79 -3.55 -30.46
C HIS A 529 16.67 -3.58 -31.98
N ASP A 530 16.06 -2.55 -32.53
CA ASP A 530 15.76 -2.39 -33.94
C ASP A 530 16.77 -1.49 -34.67
N GLY A 531 17.97 -1.23 -34.15
CA GLY A 531 18.90 -0.36 -34.86
C GLY A 531 20.17 0.00 -34.11
N VAL A 532 20.83 1.07 -34.54
CA VAL A 532 22.02 1.61 -33.86
C VAL A 532 21.94 3.12 -33.75
N ALA A 533 22.46 3.67 -32.66
CA ALA A 533 22.78 5.09 -32.60
C ALA A 533 24.25 5.28 -32.89
N VAL A 534 24.52 6.19 -33.82
CA VAL A 534 25.87 6.47 -34.30
C VAL A 534 26.08 7.96 -34.40
N HIS A 535 27.34 8.38 -34.34
CA HIS A 535 27.66 9.75 -34.69
C HIS A 535 27.28 9.99 -36.16
N ARG A 536 26.80 11.21 -36.46
CA ARG A 536 26.21 11.54 -37.77
C ARG A 536 27.13 11.26 -38.96
N ASP A 537 28.43 11.40 -38.80
CA ASP A 537 29.42 11.13 -39.85
C ASP A 537 29.54 9.64 -40.25
N ALA A 538 29.05 8.72 -39.41
CA ALA A 538 29.01 7.29 -39.70
C ALA A 538 27.64 6.81 -40.20
N ALA A 539 26.63 7.69 -40.23
CA ALA A 539 25.26 7.28 -40.52
C ALA A 539 25.08 6.70 -41.93
N ASP A 540 25.69 7.33 -42.94
CA ASP A 540 25.60 6.86 -44.33
C ASP A 540 26.25 5.48 -44.51
N ALA A 541 27.38 5.22 -43.86
CA ALA A 541 28.05 3.92 -43.89
C ALA A 541 27.19 2.82 -43.25
N VAL A 542 26.50 3.14 -42.16
CA VAL A 542 25.58 2.22 -41.48
C VAL A 542 24.33 1.97 -42.30
N VAL A 543 23.76 3.00 -42.93
CA VAL A 543 22.61 2.85 -43.86
C VAL A 543 23.00 2.01 -45.08
N ALA A 544 24.20 2.22 -45.62
CA ALA A 544 24.73 1.38 -46.71
C ALA A 544 24.86 -0.09 -46.27
N ALA A 545 25.40 -0.35 -45.08
CA ALA A 545 25.49 -1.71 -44.54
C ALA A 545 24.11 -2.36 -44.32
N ALA A 546 23.10 -1.60 -43.86
CA ALA A 546 21.73 -2.09 -43.79
C ALA A 546 21.18 -2.44 -45.18
N THR A 547 21.44 -1.59 -46.17
CA THR A 547 21.01 -1.77 -47.57
C THR A 547 21.66 -3.00 -48.22
N GLU A 548 22.95 -3.25 -47.93
CA GLU A 548 23.66 -4.47 -48.38
C GLU A 548 23.04 -5.75 -47.82
N LEU A 549 22.47 -5.70 -46.61
CA LEU A 549 21.67 -6.77 -46.02
C LEU A 549 20.23 -6.82 -46.57
N GLY A 550 19.89 -5.92 -47.50
CA GLY A 550 18.56 -5.73 -48.05
C GLY A 550 17.54 -5.21 -47.03
N LEU A 551 17.99 -4.59 -45.95
CA LEU A 551 17.14 -4.02 -44.91
C LEU A 551 16.85 -2.56 -45.20
N GLU A 552 15.63 -2.13 -44.90
CA GLU A 552 15.27 -0.71 -44.99
C GLU A 552 15.65 -0.04 -43.67
N ALA A 553 16.60 0.89 -43.74
CA ALA A 553 16.99 1.72 -42.60
C ALA A 553 16.41 3.13 -42.73
N ALA A 554 15.85 3.63 -41.64
CA ALA A 554 15.40 5.01 -41.51
C ALA A 554 16.38 5.78 -40.61
N LEU A 555 16.92 6.88 -41.14
CA LEU A 555 17.73 7.81 -40.36
C LEU A 555 16.80 8.76 -39.61
N LYS A 556 16.90 8.76 -38.30
CA LYS A 556 16.09 9.60 -37.40
C LYS A 556 16.99 10.56 -36.66
N GLU A 557 16.65 11.83 -36.83
CA GLU A 557 17.30 12.90 -36.09
C GLU A 557 16.92 12.85 -34.61
N THR A 558 17.86 13.25 -33.76
CA THR A 558 17.56 13.49 -32.34
C THR A 558 16.87 14.86 -32.23
N PRO A 559 15.53 14.95 -32.03
CA PRO A 559 14.85 16.23 -31.90
C PRO A 559 15.25 16.94 -30.60
N ASP A 560 14.89 18.23 -30.46
CA ASP A 560 14.94 18.87 -29.15
C ASP A 560 14.00 18.12 -28.20
N PRO A 561 14.51 17.55 -27.09
CA PRO A 561 13.71 16.72 -26.21
C PRO A 561 12.54 17.50 -25.58
N LEU A 562 12.70 18.81 -25.32
CA LEU A 562 11.59 19.61 -24.79
C LEU A 562 10.54 19.92 -25.86
N GLN A 563 10.96 20.16 -27.10
CA GLN A 563 10.02 20.33 -28.21
C GLN A 563 9.24 19.03 -28.44
N TYR A 564 9.96 17.91 -28.53
CA TYR A 564 9.35 16.58 -28.67
C TYR A 564 8.35 16.32 -27.54
N ALA A 565 8.72 16.63 -26.29
CA ALA A 565 7.86 16.47 -25.14
C ALA A 565 6.63 17.38 -25.20
N ALA A 566 6.77 18.64 -25.61
CA ALA A 566 5.66 19.57 -25.76
C ALA A 566 4.68 19.15 -26.87
N GLU A 567 5.17 18.57 -27.96
CA GLU A 567 4.34 18.05 -29.05
C GLU A 567 3.57 16.79 -28.65
N HIS A 568 4.22 15.87 -27.92
CA HIS A 568 3.64 14.56 -27.57
C HIS A 568 2.85 14.58 -26.26
N TYR A 569 3.15 15.53 -25.38
CA TYR A 569 2.54 15.69 -24.06
C TYR A 569 2.20 17.18 -23.81
N PRO A 570 1.31 17.77 -24.63
CA PRO A 570 0.98 19.19 -24.58
C PRO A 570 0.26 19.61 -23.30
N GLU A 571 -0.25 18.67 -22.52
CA GLU A 571 -0.88 18.92 -21.22
C GLU A 571 0.11 19.37 -20.13
N PHE A 572 1.43 19.23 -20.36
CA PHE A 572 2.47 19.71 -19.46
C PHE A 572 3.18 20.94 -20.02
N ASN A 573 3.53 21.90 -19.16
CA ASN A 573 4.29 23.08 -19.56
C ASN A 573 5.81 22.83 -19.44
N TRP A 574 6.41 22.34 -20.54
CA TRP A 574 7.84 21.98 -20.61
C TRP A 574 8.80 23.17 -20.56
N CYS A 575 8.31 24.39 -20.78
CA CYS A 575 9.10 25.62 -20.77
C CYS A 575 9.21 26.27 -19.39
N LEU A 576 8.41 25.83 -18.40
CA LEU A 576 8.44 26.39 -17.06
C LEU A 576 9.67 25.86 -16.31
N GLN A 577 10.67 26.72 -16.12
CA GLN A 577 11.78 26.44 -15.20
C GLN A 577 11.26 26.42 -13.76
N ALA A 578 11.67 25.40 -12.99
CA ALA A 578 11.40 25.38 -11.56
C ALA A 578 12.08 26.59 -10.91
N THR A 579 11.29 27.61 -10.56
CA THR A 579 11.81 28.81 -9.90
C THR A 579 12.19 28.44 -8.46
N GLN A 580 13.50 28.27 -8.24
CA GLN A 580 14.22 27.88 -7.02
C GLN A 580 14.23 26.38 -6.62
N PRO A 581 15.34 25.91 -6.00
CA PRO A 581 15.52 24.54 -5.54
C PRO A 581 14.72 24.31 -4.26
N CYS A 582 13.39 24.33 -4.38
CA CYS A 582 12.53 23.76 -3.36
C CYS A 582 12.40 22.27 -3.65
N ALA A 583 13.39 21.49 -3.22
CA ALA A 583 13.32 20.02 -3.23
C ALA A 583 12.06 19.49 -2.50
N GLY A 584 11.40 20.31 -1.67
CA GLY A 584 10.12 20.00 -1.02
C GLY A 584 8.85 20.59 -1.66
N ALA A 585 8.93 21.59 -2.55
CA ALA A 585 7.74 22.29 -3.05
C ALA A 585 6.99 21.52 -4.15
N GLY A 586 7.67 20.66 -4.93
CA GLY A 586 7.03 19.88 -5.99
C GLY A 586 6.02 18.86 -5.45
N HIS A 587 6.38 18.14 -4.38
CA HIS A 587 5.45 17.25 -3.68
C HIS A 587 4.29 18.02 -3.02
N CYS A 588 4.58 19.20 -2.47
CA CYS A 588 3.60 20.09 -1.85
C CYS A 588 2.58 20.65 -2.87
N LEU A 589 3.08 21.21 -3.98
CA LEU A 589 2.26 21.82 -5.03
C LEU A 589 1.51 20.77 -5.85
N GLY A 590 2.09 19.59 -6.09
CA GLY A 590 1.37 18.48 -6.73
C GLY A 590 0.17 18.00 -5.90
N HIS A 591 0.32 17.96 -4.56
CA HIS A 591 -0.81 17.68 -3.65
C HIS A 591 -1.84 18.81 -3.60
N ILE A 592 -1.42 20.08 -3.71
CA ILE A 592 -2.29 21.27 -3.70
C ILE A 592 -3.01 21.50 -5.04
N SER A 593 -2.36 21.24 -6.17
CA SER A 593 -2.89 21.54 -7.51
C SER A 593 -3.75 20.43 -8.09
N ALA A 594 -3.54 19.17 -7.67
CA ALA A 594 -4.33 18.03 -8.14
C ALA A 594 -5.52 17.69 -7.21
N ARG A 595 -5.53 18.18 -5.98
CA ARG A 595 -6.62 17.99 -5.01
C ARG A 595 -6.85 19.31 -4.27
N ARG A 596 -8.10 19.77 -4.17
CA ARG A 596 -8.45 20.80 -3.18
C ARG A 596 -8.02 20.25 -1.82
N VAL A 597 -6.88 20.71 -1.28
CA VAL A 597 -6.38 20.30 0.04
C VAL A 597 -7.42 20.77 1.04
N ARG A 598 -8.25 19.83 1.47
CA ARG A 598 -9.30 20.12 2.45
C ARG A 598 -8.61 20.42 3.79
N PRO A 599 -9.10 21.40 4.57
CA PRO A 599 -8.42 21.94 5.76
C PRO A 599 -7.97 20.97 6.86
N ASN A 600 -8.21 19.67 6.69
CA ASN A 600 -8.26 18.72 7.78
C ASN A 600 -8.13 17.24 7.36
N GLY A 601 -8.08 16.92 6.06
CA GLY A 601 -8.08 15.52 5.56
C GLY A 601 -6.74 14.79 5.65
N SER A 602 -6.73 13.50 5.27
CA SER A 602 -5.48 12.71 5.12
C SER A 602 -4.48 13.38 4.18
N ASP A 603 -4.98 14.06 3.14
CA ASP A 603 -4.17 14.84 2.20
C ASP A 603 -3.34 15.94 2.90
N PHE A 604 -3.85 16.50 4.00
CA PHE A 604 -3.13 17.49 4.81
C PHE A 604 -2.03 16.84 5.67
N ALA A 605 -2.32 15.68 6.26
CA ALA A 605 -1.32 14.92 7.02
C ALA A 605 -0.19 14.40 6.12
N ASP A 606 -0.52 13.96 4.90
CA ASP A 606 0.44 13.53 3.89
C ASP A 606 1.27 14.71 3.36
N PHE A 607 0.66 15.88 3.17
CA PHE A 607 1.35 17.14 2.86
C PHE A 607 2.37 17.53 3.96
N VAL A 608 1.95 17.49 5.22
CA VAL A 608 2.82 17.79 6.37
C VAL A 608 3.92 16.72 6.52
N ALA A 609 3.62 15.45 6.31
CA ALA A 609 4.61 14.37 6.35
C ALA A 609 5.65 14.51 5.23
N ALA A 610 5.24 14.91 4.02
CA ALA A 610 6.13 15.20 2.90
C ALA A 610 7.05 16.40 3.18
N LEU A 611 6.54 17.43 3.87
CA LEU A 611 7.33 18.59 4.33
C LEU A 611 8.42 18.23 5.34
N LEU A 612 8.22 17.16 6.13
CA LEU A 612 9.09 16.78 7.24
C LEU A 612 10.07 15.63 6.92
N ALA A 613 10.10 15.15 5.68
CA ALA A 613 10.76 13.89 5.31
C ALA A 613 12.31 13.94 5.07
N PRO A 614 12.98 15.09 4.81
CA PRO A 614 14.46 15.11 4.72
C PRO A 614 15.16 16.06 5.73
N ASP A 615 16.27 15.58 6.28
CA ASP A 615 17.27 16.19 7.19
C ASP A 615 16.83 17.30 8.17
N LYS A 616 16.88 16.97 9.47
CA LYS A 616 16.29 17.75 10.58
C LYS A 616 17.00 19.06 10.94
N ASP A 617 18.22 19.29 10.47
CA ASP A 617 19.07 20.31 11.08
C ASP A 617 18.98 21.71 10.41
N ASP A 618 18.67 21.80 9.11
CA ASP A 618 18.52 23.10 8.39
C ASP A 618 17.10 23.40 7.90
N MET A 619 16.27 22.36 7.65
CA MET A 619 14.91 22.52 7.12
C MET A 619 13.96 23.20 8.09
N GLY A 620 14.14 23.03 9.40
CA GLY A 620 13.28 23.69 10.39
C GLY A 620 13.34 25.22 10.34
N ALA A 621 14.48 25.80 9.93
CA ALA A 621 14.64 27.24 9.76
C ALA A 621 14.07 27.73 8.43
N LEU A 622 14.28 26.97 7.35
CA LEU A 622 13.72 27.24 6.02
C LEU A 622 12.18 27.13 5.99
N ILE A 623 11.61 26.08 6.61
CA ILE A 623 10.17 25.93 6.78
C ILE A 623 9.62 27.08 7.62
N ARG A 624 10.29 27.46 8.71
CA ARG A 624 9.94 28.65 9.52
C ARG A 624 9.92 29.94 8.69
N MET A 625 10.91 30.17 7.83
CA MET A 625 10.97 31.35 6.96
C MET A 625 9.89 31.33 5.87
N SER A 626 9.69 30.20 5.19
CA SER A 626 8.68 30.04 4.13
C SER A 626 7.26 30.18 4.67
N LEU A 627 6.98 29.62 5.85
CA LEU A 627 5.69 29.77 6.54
C LEU A 627 5.48 31.22 7.04
N LYS A 628 6.51 31.87 7.58
CA LYS A 628 6.43 33.30 7.94
C LYS A 628 6.15 34.21 6.74
N ASN A 629 6.59 33.83 5.55
CA ASN A 629 6.30 34.58 4.32
C ASN A 629 4.86 34.37 3.82
N LEU A 630 4.23 33.23 4.11
CA LEU A 630 2.83 32.95 3.79
C LEU A 630 1.83 33.78 4.62
N VAL A 631 2.20 34.20 5.84
CA VAL A 631 1.34 35.01 6.74
C VAL A 631 1.46 36.52 6.45
N ARG A 632 2.37 36.96 5.59
CA ARG A 632 2.53 38.40 5.28
C ARG A 632 1.36 38.88 4.40
N PRO A 633 0.78 40.07 4.65
CA PRO A 633 -0.20 40.66 3.75
C PRO A 633 0.36 40.75 2.33
N ALA A 634 -0.46 40.46 1.32
CA ALA A 634 -0.07 40.50 -0.08
C ALA A 634 0.58 41.85 -0.44
N GLN A 635 1.91 41.85 -0.59
CA GLN A 635 2.64 42.99 -1.13
C GLN A 635 2.57 42.95 -2.66
N LYS A 636 2.43 44.12 -3.28
CA LYS A 636 2.31 44.29 -4.73
C LYS A 636 3.52 43.63 -5.43
N GLY A 637 3.29 42.56 -6.19
CA GLY A 637 4.35 41.79 -6.90
C GLY A 637 4.67 40.42 -6.30
N HIS A 638 4.09 40.04 -5.16
CA HIS A 638 4.19 38.68 -4.63
C HIS A 638 3.00 37.80 -5.06
N LEU A 639 3.27 36.50 -5.18
CA LEU A 639 2.31 35.46 -5.55
C LEU A 639 1.14 35.47 -4.56
N ASN A 640 -0.08 35.75 -5.02
CA ASN A 640 -1.29 35.50 -4.22
C ASN A 640 -1.50 33.98 -4.18
N PRO A 641 -1.35 33.33 -3.02
CA PRO A 641 -1.57 31.90 -2.95
C PRO A 641 -3.05 31.58 -3.23
N PRO A 642 -3.36 30.40 -3.81
CA PRO A 642 -4.74 30.02 -4.11
C PRO A 642 -5.55 29.78 -2.82
N GLU A 643 -6.87 29.95 -2.85
CA GLU A 643 -7.74 29.55 -1.74
C GLU A 643 -7.52 28.07 -1.36
N PRO A 644 -7.42 27.72 -0.06
CA PRO A 644 -7.62 28.58 1.12
C PRO A 644 -6.34 29.26 1.67
N LEU A 645 -5.18 29.13 1.01
CA LEU A 645 -3.89 29.67 1.50
C LEU A 645 -3.82 31.21 1.50
N ASN A 646 -4.73 31.90 0.81
CA ASN A 646 -4.91 33.35 0.88
C ASN A 646 -5.71 33.81 2.12
N GLU A 647 -6.38 32.90 2.83
CA GLU A 647 -7.10 33.24 4.07
C GLU A 647 -6.14 33.32 5.25
N SER A 648 -5.90 34.54 5.75
CA SER A 648 -4.92 34.81 6.81
C SER A 648 -5.13 33.99 8.09
N GLY A 649 -6.40 33.72 8.47
CA GLY A 649 -6.73 32.90 9.63
C GLY A 649 -6.34 31.43 9.46
N TRP A 650 -6.68 30.86 8.31
CA TRP A 650 -6.33 29.47 7.95
C TRP A 650 -4.82 29.31 7.84
N THR A 651 -4.16 30.21 7.11
CA THR A 651 -2.71 30.18 6.91
C THR A 651 -1.97 30.35 8.24
N LYS A 652 -2.44 31.23 9.13
CA LYS A 652 -1.87 31.33 10.48
C LYS A 652 -2.03 30.02 11.27
N SER A 653 -3.22 29.41 11.26
CA SER A 653 -3.44 28.12 11.93
C SER A 653 -2.55 27.01 11.36
N LEU A 654 -2.35 26.98 10.04
CA LEU A 654 -1.43 26.07 9.36
C LEU A 654 0.01 26.28 9.82
N VAL A 655 0.46 27.53 9.84
CA VAL A 655 1.81 27.88 10.27
C VAL A 655 2.02 27.46 11.71
N ASP A 656 1.12 27.82 12.62
CA ASP A 656 1.22 27.47 14.03
C ASP A 656 1.28 25.93 14.24
N GLU A 657 0.51 25.17 13.46
CA GLU A 657 0.51 23.69 13.50
C GLU A 657 1.84 23.08 13.04
N VAL A 658 2.39 23.54 11.92
CA VAL A 658 3.68 23.04 11.39
C VAL A 658 4.84 23.47 12.29
N LEU A 659 4.77 24.67 12.87
CA LEU A 659 5.74 25.14 13.85
C LEU A 659 5.68 24.34 15.15
N GLY A 660 4.49 23.96 15.60
CA GLY A 660 4.28 23.03 16.72
C GLY A 660 5.00 21.70 16.48
N LEU A 661 4.80 21.08 15.32
CA LEU A 661 5.49 19.85 14.92
C LEU A 661 7.02 19.99 14.91
N LEU A 662 7.53 21.07 14.32
CA LEU A 662 8.96 21.34 14.24
C LEU A 662 9.59 21.67 15.61
N SER A 663 8.79 22.14 16.57
CA SER A 663 9.24 22.41 17.93
C SER A 663 9.34 21.16 18.81
N GLY A 664 8.97 19.98 18.28
CA GLY A 664 8.96 18.72 19.03
C GLY A 664 7.79 18.58 20.00
N GLN A 665 6.76 19.45 19.91
CA GLN A 665 5.53 19.27 20.67
C GLN A 665 4.77 18.04 20.16
N THR A 666 4.44 17.13 21.08
CA THR A 666 3.56 16.00 20.79
C THR A 666 2.15 16.51 20.54
N MET A 667 1.80 16.55 19.26
CA MET A 667 0.50 16.91 18.76
C MET A 667 -0.57 15.89 19.22
N PRO A 668 -1.81 16.34 19.52
CA PRO A 668 -2.93 15.43 19.73
C PRO A 668 -3.09 14.47 18.55
N ALA A 669 -3.58 13.26 18.80
CA ALA A 669 -3.82 12.30 17.73
C ALA A 669 -4.90 12.83 16.76
N LEU A 670 -4.67 12.62 15.45
CA LEU A 670 -5.66 12.91 14.41
C LEU A 670 -6.84 11.94 14.56
N ASP A 671 -8.06 12.49 14.58
CA ASP A 671 -9.30 11.78 14.92
C ASP A 671 -9.19 11.02 16.24
N GLY A 672 -8.51 11.63 17.22
CA GLY A 672 -8.39 11.13 18.58
C GLY A 672 -9.32 11.83 19.56
N ASP A 673 -9.00 11.74 20.86
CA ASP A 673 -9.87 12.19 21.96
C ASP A 673 -10.24 13.69 21.89
N LYS A 674 -9.39 14.54 21.29
CA LYS A 674 -9.68 15.98 21.09
C LYS A 674 -10.93 16.23 20.22
N THR A 675 -11.32 15.25 19.41
CA THR A 675 -12.44 15.35 18.46
C THR A 675 -13.77 14.90 19.05
N ARG A 676 -13.79 14.36 20.27
CA ARG A 676 -15.01 13.94 20.96
C ARG A 676 -15.93 15.15 21.18
N GLY A 677 -17.23 14.93 21.03
CA GLY A 677 -18.24 15.99 21.11
C GLY A 677 -18.26 16.96 19.91
N LYS A 678 -17.37 16.81 18.92
CA LYS A 678 -17.33 17.65 17.72
C LYS A 678 -17.52 16.81 16.47
N VAL A 679 -18.24 17.27 15.46
CA VAL A 679 -18.47 16.51 14.22
C VAL A 679 -18.05 17.36 13.03
N LEU A 680 -17.16 16.84 12.18
CA LEU A 680 -16.85 17.43 10.87
C LEU A 680 -17.83 16.87 9.85
N TYR A 681 -18.55 17.72 9.13
CA TYR A 681 -19.54 17.35 8.13
C TYR A 681 -18.99 17.43 6.69
N SER A 682 -19.75 16.92 5.72
CA SER A 682 -19.32 16.85 4.31
C SER A 682 -19.17 18.23 3.64
N ASP A 683 -19.88 19.23 4.15
CA ASP A 683 -19.80 20.65 3.78
C ASP A 683 -18.60 21.39 4.40
N GLY A 684 -17.78 20.71 5.22
CA GLY A 684 -16.59 21.28 5.84
C GLY A 684 -16.85 22.05 7.14
N VAL A 685 -18.09 22.04 7.64
CA VAL A 685 -18.44 22.64 8.93
C VAL A 685 -18.11 21.66 10.05
N VAL A 686 -17.45 22.16 11.09
CA VAL A 686 -17.32 21.50 12.38
C VAL A 686 -18.45 22.02 13.27
N VAL A 687 -19.19 21.09 13.87
CA VAL A 687 -20.20 21.42 14.88
C VAL A 687 -19.81 20.83 16.21
N ASP A 688 -19.79 21.66 17.24
CA ASP A 688 -19.61 21.23 18.62
C ASP A 688 -20.97 20.91 19.24
N LEU A 689 -21.21 19.64 19.59
CA LEU A 689 -22.49 19.15 20.08
C LEU A 689 -22.84 19.70 21.48
N ALA A 690 -21.84 20.08 22.27
CA ALA A 690 -22.05 20.58 23.62
C ALA A 690 -22.49 22.05 23.63
N THR A 691 -21.90 22.85 22.74
CA THR A 691 -22.15 24.30 22.65
C THR A 691 -23.12 24.69 21.54
N GLY A 692 -23.33 23.81 20.56
CA GLY A 692 -24.06 24.11 19.33
C GLY A 692 -23.27 24.99 18.35
N GLU A 693 -22.01 25.33 18.65
CA GLU A 693 -21.18 26.19 17.80
C GLU A 693 -20.95 25.53 16.44
N ARG A 694 -21.19 26.30 15.36
CA ARG A 694 -20.98 25.90 13.96
C ARG A 694 -19.94 26.80 13.33
N ARG A 695 -18.85 26.22 12.83
CA ARG A 695 -17.82 26.98 12.12
C ARG A 695 -17.09 26.12 11.10
N MET A 696 -16.39 26.77 10.17
CA MET A 696 -15.52 26.04 9.26
C MET A 696 -14.39 25.32 10.01
N ALA A 697 -14.05 24.15 9.51
CA ALA A 697 -13.00 23.31 10.08
C ALA A 697 -11.63 24.00 9.99
N GLN A 698 -10.86 23.94 11.08
CA GLN A 698 -9.51 24.47 11.19
C GLN A 698 -8.52 23.33 11.43
N PRO A 699 -7.25 23.45 10.99
CA PRO A 699 -6.21 22.45 11.26
C PRO A 699 -6.11 22.07 12.75
N SER A 700 -6.32 23.04 13.64
CA SER A 700 -6.30 22.82 15.09
C SER A 700 -7.37 21.83 15.60
N ASP A 701 -8.41 21.55 14.82
CA ASP A 701 -9.47 20.61 15.19
C ASP A 701 -9.01 19.16 15.18
N ARG A 702 -8.00 18.84 14.36
CA ARG A 702 -7.41 17.48 14.24
C ARG A 702 -8.41 16.42 13.84
N MET A 703 -9.31 16.76 12.93
CA MET A 703 -10.38 15.89 12.44
C MET A 703 -10.15 15.61 10.96
N SER A 704 -9.76 14.40 10.57
CA SER A 704 -9.62 14.03 9.15
C SER A 704 -10.75 13.18 8.62
N LEU A 705 -11.47 12.52 9.52
CA LEU A 705 -12.71 11.84 9.21
C LEU A 705 -13.88 12.81 9.27
N ARG A 706 -14.94 12.51 8.52
CA ARG A 706 -16.15 13.35 8.46
C ARG A 706 -17.44 12.54 8.37
N ALA A 707 -18.57 13.15 8.71
CA ALA A 707 -19.89 12.64 8.38
C ALA A 707 -20.15 12.82 6.88
N GLU A 708 -20.99 11.95 6.31
CA GLU A 708 -21.48 12.11 4.93
C GLU A 708 -22.59 13.16 4.87
N ALA A 709 -23.38 13.26 5.94
CA ALA A 709 -24.34 14.33 6.12
C ALA A 709 -23.69 15.73 6.00
N SER A 710 -24.48 16.69 5.54
CA SER A 710 -24.16 18.11 5.73
C SER A 710 -24.51 18.52 7.16
N SER A 711 -24.03 19.70 7.59
CA SER A 711 -24.34 20.24 8.91
C SER A 711 -25.81 20.67 9.05
N ALA A 712 -26.59 20.69 7.96
CA ALA A 712 -27.99 21.08 7.97
C ALA A 712 -28.81 20.29 9.00
N THR A 713 -29.63 20.99 9.78
CA THR A 713 -30.46 20.40 10.83
C THR A 713 -31.91 20.64 10.50
N TRP A 714 -32.75 19.62 10.70
CA TRP A 714 -34.18 19.74 10.47
C TRP A 714 -34.79 20.59 11.58
N GLU A 715 -35.63 21.55 11.19
CA GLU A 715 -36.44 22.34 12.10
C GLU A 715 -37.87 21.77 12.05
N PRO A 716 -38.38 21.22 13.17
CA PRO A 716 -39.73 20.70 13.19
C PRO A 716 -40.74 21.84 12.96
N PRO A 717 -41.85 21.60 12.23
CA PRO A 717 -42.89 22.61 12.04
C PRO A 717 -43.55 23.11 13.33
N VAL A 718 -43.39 22.35 14.42
CA VAL A 718 -43.90 22.66 15.75
C VAL A 718 -42.72 22.61 16.72
N GLU A 719 -42.58 23.64 17.54
CA GLU A 719 -41.57 23.66 18.61
C GLU A 719 -41.78 22.46 19.55
N THR A 720 -40.71 21.76 19.90
CA THR A 720 -40.80 20.53 20.68
C THR A 720 -40.02 20.63 21.99
N GLU A 721 -40.69 20.26 23.08
CA GLU A 721 -40.09 20.14 24.41
C GLU A 721 -39.52 18.73 24.66
N LEU A 722 -39.42 17.88 23.63
CA LEU A 722 -39.04 16.47 23.75
C LEU A 722 -37.75 16.28 24.56
N PHE A 723 -36.70 17.05 24.25
CA PHE A 723 -35.39 16.88 24.87
C PHE A 723 -35.40 17.26 26.36
N ALA A 724 -36.05 18.38 26.71
CA ALA A 724 -36.22 18.80 28.10
C ALA A 724 -37.05 17.77 28.91
N LYS A 725 -38.12 17.24 28.32
CA LYS A 725 -38.93 16.18 28.94
C LYS A 725 -38.13 14.89 29.14
N VAL A 726 -37.26 14.53 28.19
CA VAL A 726 -36.38 13.37 28.32
C VAL A 726 -35.36 13.58 29.44
N GLU A 727 -34.73 14.74 29.54
CA GLU A 727 -33.83 15.04 30.66
C GLU A 727 -34.55 14.98 32.01
N ALA A 728 -35.75 15.55 32.11
CA ALA A 728 -36.57 15.48 33.31
C ALA A 728 -36.91 14.04 33.70
N PHE A 729 -37.31 13.22 32.72
CA PHE A 729 -37.56 11.79 32.93
C PHE A 729 -36.30 11.06 33.41
N LEU A 730 -35.14 11.28 32.79
CA LEU A 730 -33.89 10.61 33.18
C LEU A 730 -33.48 10.95 34.63
N LYS A 731 -33.73 12.19 35.09
CA LYS A 731 -33.47 12.60 36.49
C LYS A 731 -34.31 11.84 37.52
N THR A 732 -35.43 11.27 37.12
CA THR A 732 -36.27 10.46 38.03
C THR A 732 -35.67 9.09 38.35
N GLY A 733 -34.77 8.57 37.50
CA GLY A 733 -34.22 7.23 37.63
C GLY A 733 -35.21 6.08 37.34
N ALA A 734 -36.39 6.38 36.78
CA ALA A 734 -37.39 5.38 36.45
C ALA A 734 -36.91 4.41 35.33
N SER A 735 -37.28 3.13 35.45
CA SER A 735 -36.86 2.07 34.52
C SER A 735 -37.73 1.96 33.26
N THR A 736 -38.96 2.49 33.28
CA THR A 736 -39.88 2.51 32.13
C THR A 736 -40.55 3.88 31.97
N LEU A 737 -41.08 4.16 30.78
CA LEU A 737 -41.75 5.44 30.50
C LEU A 737 -43.13 5.53 31.18
N GLU A 738 -43.74 4.39 31.51
CA GLU A 738 -45.06 4.31 32.13
C GLU A 738 -45.00 4.46 33.67
N ALA A 739 -43.79 4.48 34.24
CA ALA A 739 -43.60 4.47 35.69
C ALA A 739 -43.93 5.80 36.38
N ASN A 740 -43.92 6.92 35.65
CA ASN A 740 -44.20 8.26 36.19
C ASN A 740 -44.73 9.24 35.13
N ASN A 741 -45.13 10.42 35.58
CA ASN A 741 -45.70 11.45 34.72
C ASN A 741 -44.70 12.01 33.70
N GLU A 742 -43.42 12.10 34.08
CA GLU A 742 -42.35 12.58 33.21
C GLU A 742 -42.14 11.64 32.01
N GLY A 743 -42.16 10.32 32.24
CA GLY A 743 -42.04 9.32 31.17
C GLY A 743 -43.27 9.28 30.25
N LEU A 744 -44.47 9.48 30.80
CA LEU A 744 -45.69 9.65 30.01
C LEU A 744 -45.61 10.91 29.14
N ALA A 745 -45.09 12.02 29.68
CA ALA A 745 -44.88 13.26 28.92
C ALA A 745 -43.88 13.08 27.76
N VAL A 746 -42.83 12.27 27.95
CA VAL A 746 -41.90 11.89 26.86
C VAL A 746 -42.64 11.11 25.77
N THR A 747 -43.51 10.18 26.16
CA THR A 747 -44.31 9.38 25.22
C THR A 747 -45.23 10.25 24.37
N GLU A 748 -45.93 11.22 24.98
CA GLU A 748 -46.79 12.15 24.25
C GLU A 748 -45.97 13.06 23.31
N ALA A 749 -44.83 13.61 23.78
CA ALA A 749 -43.97 14.43 22.95
C ALA A 749 -43.43 13.67 21.71
N PHE A 750 -43.08 12.39 21.88
CA PHE A 750 -42.71 11.55 20.74
C PHE A 750 -43.88 11.30 19.78
N LYS A 751 -45.10 11.06 20.28
CA LYS A 751 -46.28 10.86 19.42
C LYS A 751 -46.59 12.11 18.60
N GLU A 752 -46.53 13.28 19.22
CA GLU A 752 -46.71 14.57 18.54
C GLU A 752 -45.67 14.77 17.44
N LEU A 753 -44.39 14.58 17.77
CA LEU A 753 -43.30 14.78 16.81
C LEU A 753 -43.31 13.73 15.68
N MET A 754 -43.76 12.50 15.94
CA MET A 754 -43.86 11.44 14.95
C MET A 754 -44.81 11.79 13.80
N VAL A 755 -45.81 12.66 14.02
CA VAL A 755 -46.71 13.11 12.95
C VAL A 755 -45.93 13.80 11.82
N VAL A 756 -44.85 14.51 12.17
CA VAL A 756 -44.08 15.35 11.24
C VAL A 756 -42.66 14.85 10.97
N SER A 757 -42.16 13.85 11.71
CA SER A 757 -40.81 13.26 11.54
C SER A 757 -40.86 11.91 10.82
N PRO A 758 -40.55 11.87 9.50
CA PRO A 758 -40.33 10.64 8.75
C PRO A 758 -39.34 9.66 9.38
N LEU A 759 -38.25 10.15 9.97
CA LEU A 759 -37.27 9.28 10.64
C LEU A 759 -37.89 8.61 11.87
N LEU A 760 -38.63 9.36 12.70
CA LEU A 760 -39.27 8.81 13.88
C LEU A 760 -40.37 7.80 13.52
N GLN A 761 -41.15 8.06 12.47
CA GLN A 761 -42.12 7.10 11.91
C GLN A 761 -41.48 5.79 11.49
N LEU A 762 -40.25 5.85 10.95
CA LEU A 762 -39.48 4.67 10.59
C LEU A 762 -38.95 3.93 11.81
N VAL A 763 -38.27 4.63 12.71
CA VAL A 763 -37.63 4.03 13.89
C VAL A 763 -38.66 3.43 14.85
N LYS A 764 -39.86 4.03 14.96
CA LYS A 764 -40.95 3.52 15.81
C LYS A 764 -41.45 2.12 15.40
N LYS A 765 -41.22 1.68 14.17
CA LYS A 765 -41.59 0.33 13.70
C LYS A 765 -40.77 -0.79 14.34
N TYR A 766 -39.64 -0.46 14.98
CA TYR A 766 -38.73 -1.46 15.52
C TYR A 766 -38.95 -1.77 17.01
N GLY A 767 -39.75 -0.98 17.74
CA GLY A 767 -39.93 -1.20 19.18
C GLY A 767 -40.85 -0.22 19.90
N THR A 768 -40.84 -0.32 21.23
CA THR A 768 -41.53 0.60 22.15
C THR A 768 -40.90 1.98 22.15
N TRP A 769 -41.56 2.99 22.72
CA TRP A 769 -40.99 4.34 22.81
C TRP A 769 -39.70 4.40 23.61
N LEU A 770 -39.55 3.54 24.63
CA LEU A 770 -38.32 3.42 25.37
C LEU A 770 -37.18 2.84 24.51
N GLN A 771 -37.48 1.87 23.65
CA GLN A 771 -36.50 1.33 22.69
C GLN A 771 -36.10 2.37 21.64
N VAL A 772 -37.06 3.17 21.16
CA VAL A 772 -36.79 4.28 20.24
C VAL A 772 -35.90 5.32 20.91
N LEU A 773 -36.20 5.73 22.14
CA LEU A 773 -35.40 6.66 22.92
C LEU A 773 -33.97 6.12 23.12
N TYR A 774 -33.85 4.86 23.53
CA TYR A 774 -32.57 4.20 23.72
C TYR A 774 -31.74 4.20 22.43
N LEU A 775 -32.35 3.84 21.30
CA LEU A 775 -31.66 3.81 20.00
C LEU A 775 -31.21 5.20 19.54
N LEU A 776 -32.07 6.21 19.63
CA LEU A 776 -31.71 7.58 19.23
C LEU A 776 -30.59 8.15 20.11
N ARG A 777 -30.60 7.84 21.41
CA ARG A 777 -29.50 8.19 22.32
C ARG A 777 -28.21 7.42 22.01
N LEU A 778 -28.30 6.14 21.64
CA LEU A 778 -27.15 5.36 21.17
C LEU A 778 -26.57 5.93 19.88
N PHE A 779 -27.42 6.34 18.92
CA PHE A 779 -26.98 7.01 17.70
C PHE A 779 -26.30 8.35 18.03
N SER A 780 -26.87 9.13 18.95
CA SER A 780 -26.29 10.38 19.44
C SER A 780 -24.92 10.15 20.09
N ARG A 781 -24.75 9.07 20.86
CA ARG A 781 -23.45 8.62 21.39
C ARG A 781 -22.48 8.31 20.24
N GLY A 782 -22.94 7.63 19.19
CA GLY A 782 -22.16 7.35 17.99
C GLY A 782 -21.72 8.63 17.29
N VAL A 783 -22.59 9.62 17.16
CA VAL A 783 -22.24 10.91 16.56
C VAL A 783 -21.23 11.66 17.43
N GLY A 784 -21.44 11.70 18.75
CA GLY A 784 -20.57 12.43 19.69
C GLY A 784 -19.28 11.72 20.10
N ALA A 785 -19.14 10.42 19.83
CA ALA A 785 -18.00 9.59 20.23
C ALA A 785 -17.64 9.74 21.73
N LEU A 786 -18.61 9.60 22.63
CA LEU A 786 -18.38 9.77 24.08
C LEU A 786 -17.66 8.55 24.69
N GLU A 787 -16.55 8.80 25.39
CA GLU A 787 -15.63 7.76 25.89
C GLU A 787 -16.18 6.91 27.04
N ARG A 788 -17.05 7.49 27.86
CA ARG A 788 -17.50 6.91 29.14
C ARG A 788 -18.46 5.74 28.93
N LEU A 789 -19.34 5.87 27.94
CA LEU A 789 -20.35 4.85 27.63
C LEU A 789 -19.67 3.72 26.85
N CYS A 790 -19.72 2.49 27.35
CA CYS A 790 -18.94 1.35 26.86
C CYS A 790 -19.85 0.20 26.37
N GLU A 791 -20.74 0.48 25.41
CA GLU A 791 -21.76 -0.49 24.98
C GLU A 791 -21.58 -0.99 23.53
N LEU A 792 -21.90 -2.27 23.34
CA LEU A 792 -22.10 -2.98 22.08
C LEU A 792 -23.59 -3.29 21.92
N LEU A 793 -24.19 -2.92 20.79
CA LEU A 793 -25.55 -3.33 20.45
C LEU A 793 -25.53 -4.54 19.50
N TYR A 794 -26.06 -5.67 19.95
CA TYR A 794 -26.21 -6.88 19.14
C TYR A 794 -27.68 -7.08 18.78
N ILE A 795 -28.03 -6.85 17.52
CA ILE A 795 -29.40 -7.00 17.01
C ILE A 795 -29.54 -8.31 16.26
N HIS A 796 -30.45 -9.17 16.72
CA HIS A 796 -30.75 -10.42 16.01
C HIS A 796 -32.25 -10.59 15.77
N GLY A 797 -32.57 -11.38 14.76
CA GLY A 797 -33.95 -11.67 14.39
C GLY A 797 -34.06 -12.30 13.02
N PRO A 798 -35.28 -12.67 12.59
CA PRO A 798 -35.47 -13.35 11.31
C PRO A 798 -35.01 -12.51 10.11
N GLY A 799 -34.84 -13.16 8.97
CA GLY A 799 -34.71 -12.47 7.69
C GLY A 799 -35.86 -11.49 7.45
N SER A 800 -35.60 -10.41 6.71
CA SER A 800 -36.58 -9.34 6.44
C SER A 800 -37.08 -8.60 7.68
N SER A 801 -36.34 -8.63 8.79
CA SER A 801 -36.68 -7.87 10.01
C SER A 801 -36.27 -6.40 10.01
N GLY A 802 -35.63 -5.93 8.94
CA GLY A 802 -35.17 -4.54 8.82
C GLY A 802 -33.98 -4.18 9.70
N LYS A 803 -33.35 -5.14 10.40
CA LYS A 803 -32.16 -4.91 11.24
C LYS A 803 -31.04 -4.14 10.51
N ASP A 804 -30.79 -4.47 9.25
CA ASP A 804 -29.76 -3.81 8.43
C ASP A 804 -30.22 -2.42 7.97
N VAL A 805 -31.53 -2.23 7.76
CA VAL A 805 -32.12 -0.91 7.44
C VAL A 805 -31.93 0.05 8.60
N LEU A 806 -32.10 -0.42 9.84
CA LEU A 806 -31.89 0.38 11.05
C LEU A 806 -30.44 0.87 11.17
N MET A 807 -29.47 -0.03 10.97
CA MET A 807 -28.05 0.33 11.01
C MET A 807 -27.63 1.20 9.82
N LEU A 808 -28.25 1.01 8.66
CA LEU A 808 -27.98 1.79 7.45
C LEU A 808 -28.29 3.28 7.64
N ILE A 809 -29.28 3.65 8.48
CA ILE A 809 -29.59 5.06 8.79
C ILE A 809 -28.35 5.76 9.35
N LEU A 810 -27.73 5.19 10.38
CA LEU A 810 -26.54 5.78 11.00
C LEU A 810 -25.30 5.63 10.12
N LEU A 811 -25.15 4.51 9.40
CA LEU A 811 -24.03 4.30 8.47
C LEU A 811 -24.05 5.34 7.33
N CYS A 812 -25.20 5.60 6.72
CA CYS A 812 -25.33 6.61 5.66
C CYS A 812 -25.10 8.02 6.20
N PHE A 813 -25.60 8.33 7.39
CA PHE A 813 -25.37 9.62 8.03
C PHE A 813 -23.87 9.90 8.28
N LEU A 814 -23.15 8.91 8.83
CA LEU A 814 -21.71 9.04 9.12
C LEU A 814 -20.82 8.77 7.90
N GLY A 815 -21.35 8.12 6.86
CA GLY A 815 -20.64 7.59 5.70
C GLY A 815 -19.80 6.36 6.01
N TYR A 816 -19.42 5.59 4.99
CA TYR A 816 -18.66 4.34 5.14
C TYR A 816 -17.33 4.28 4.37
N GLU A 817 -16.98 5.33 3.60
CA GLU A 817 -15.71 5.41 2.90
C GLU A 817 -14.52 5.55 3.88
N PRO A 818 -13.26 5.33 3.44
CA PRO A 818 -12.09 5.40 4.32
C PRO A 818 -11.97 6.70 5.13
N TRP A 819 -12.39 7.83 4.56
CA TRP A 819 -12.38 9.17 5.17
C TRP A 819 -13.65 9.54 5.94
N ASN A 820 -14.59 8.61 6.13
CA ASN A 820 -15.84 8.86 6.88
C ASN A 820 -15.77 8.34 8.32
N TYR A 821 -16.73 8.73 9.18
CA TYR A 821 -16.78 8.25 10.57
C TYR A 821 -17.36 6.84 10.72
N GLY A 822 -18.14 6.35 9.76
CA GLY A 822 -18.67 4.99 9.78
C GLY A 822 -17.71 3.98 9.15
N LEU A 823 -17.87 2.72 9.57
CA LEU A 823 -17.15 1.58 9.01
C LEU A 823 -18.04 0.35 9.02
N LEU A 824 -18.12 -0.31 7.86
CA LEU A 824 -18.74 -1.61 7.72
C LEU A 824 -17.66 -2.71 7.75
N VAL A 825 -17.84 -3.72 8.59
CA VAL A 825 -16.96 -4.90 8.67
C VAL A 825 -17.77 -6.18 8.49
N SER A 826 -17.10 -7.28 8.13
CA SER A 826 -17.76 -8.58 8.10
C SER A 826 -18.06 -9.05 9.53
N GLY A 827 -19.27 -9.55 9.78
CA GLY A 827 -19.65 -10.12 11.07
C GLY A 827 -18.80 -11.32 11.50
N ARG A 828 -18.14 -12.02 10.56
CA ARG A 828 -17.13 -13.05 10.88
C ARG A 828 -15.97 -12.52 11.71
N TYR A 829 -15.64 -11.23 11.60
CA TYR A 829 -14.55 -10.61 12.34
C TYR A 829 -14.78 -10.61 13.86
N PHE A 830 -16.01 -10.87 14.32
CA PHE A 830 -16.38 -10.91 15.73
C PHE A 830 -16.38 -12.31 16.33
N VAL A 831 -16.22 -13.35 15.50
CA VAL A 831 -16.26 -14.74 15.93
C VAL A 831 -14.86 -15.19 16.37
N ALA A 832 -14.79 -15.91 17.49
CA ALA A 832 -13.53 -16.45 18.01
C ALA A 832 -12.86 -17.37 16.96
N GLY A 833 -11.54 -17.21 16.78
CA GLY A 833 -10.76 -18.02 15.84
C GLY A 833 -10.83 -17.62 14.36
N ALA A 834 -11.62 -16.60 14.00
CA ALA A 834 -11.75 -16.15 12.60
C ALA A 834 -10.60 -15.24 12.11
N LYS A 835 -9.74 -14.74 13.00
CA LYS A 835 -8.66 -13.80 12.67
C LYS A 835 -7.34 -14.52 12.42
N SER A 836 -6.55 -14.04 11.46
CA SER A 836 -5.16 -14.45 11.28
C SER A 836 -4.31 -14.12 12.51
N GLY A 837 -3.19 -14.82 12.71
CA GLY A 837 -2.38 -14.75 13.94
C GLY A 837 -2.09 -13.33 14.45
N LYS A 838 -1.96 -13.16 15.77
CA LYS A 838 -1.89 -11.87 16.48
C LYS A 838 -0.78 -10.90 16.00
N GLU A 839 0.23 -11.39 15.29
CA GLU A 839 1.35 -10.59 14.73
C GLU A 839 1.21 -10.26 13.23
N SER A 840 0.15 -10.74 12.59
CA SER A 840 -0.11 -10.52 11.16
C SER A 840 -0.64 -9.12 10.86
N ALA A 841 -0.58 -8.71 9.59
CA ALA A 841 -1.21 -7.46 9.16
C ALA A 841 -2.72 -7.50 9.46
N SER A 842 -3.23 -6.45 10.09
CA SER A 842 -4.63 -6.30 10.51
C SER A 842 -5.25 -5.03 9.92
N PRO A 843 -5.36 -4.93 8.58
CA PRO A 843 -5.80 -3.70 7.90
C PRO A 843 -7.23 -3.27 8.31
N GLN A 844 -8.13 -4.23 8.55
CA GLN A 844 -9.49 -3.94 9.03
C GLN A 844 -9.49 -3.31 10.43
N LEU A 845 -8.59 -3.76 11.32
CA LEU A 845 -8.43 -3.16 12.66
C LEU A 845 -7.80 -1.76 12.56
N ASP A 846 -6.80 -1.59 11.69
CA ASP A 846 -6.18 -0.27 11.45
C ASP A 846 -7.19 0.77 10.92
N GLN A 847 -8.17 0.33 10.12
CA GLN A 847 -9.27 1.16 9.63
C GLN A 847 -10.29 1.58 10.70
N MET A 848 -10.35 0.90 11.85
CA MET A 848 -11.26 1.27 12.96
C MET A 848 -10.80 2.54 13.69
N ARG A 849 -9.57 3.00 13.47
CA ARG A 849 -9.03 4.21 14.09
C ARG A 849 -9.84 5.44 13.70
N GLY A 850 -10.28 6.20 14.70
CA GLY A 850 -11.05 7.43 14.51
C GLY A 850 -12.52 7.22 14.14
N LYS A 851 -12.94 5.97 13.84
CA LYS A 851 -14.32 5.66 13.46
C LYS A 851 -15.24 5.79 14.68
N ARG A 852 -16.44 6.34 14.45
CA ARG A 852 -17.45 6.59 15.48
C ARG A 852 -18.62 5.63 15.45
N PHE A 853 -18.79 4.93 14.34
CA PHE A 853 -19.76 3.85 14.20
C PHE A 853 -19.14 2.69 13.44
N ILE A 854 -19.14 1.51 14.05
CA ILE A 854 -18.59 0.31 13.45
C ILE A 854 -19.68 -0.75 13.46
N TRP A 855 -20.10 -1.16 12.27
CA TRP A 855 -21.15 -2.13 12.08
C TRP A 855 -20.58 -3.42 11.50
N GLY A 856 -20.70 -4.53 12.22
CA GLY A 856 -20.50 -5.85 11.63
C GLY A 856 -21.82 -6.45 11.15
N SER A 857 -21.99 -6.46 9.83
CA SER A 857 -23.17 -7.04 9.21
C SER A 857 -23.04 -8.56 9.11
N GLU A 858 -24.15 -9.26 9.32
CA GLU A 858 -24.27 -10.70 9.09
C GLU A 858 -23.28 -11.54 9.93
N VAL A 859 -23.30 -11.37 11.25
CA VAL A 859 -22.58 -12.30 12.13
C VAL A 859 -23.14 -13.70 11.89
N PRO A 860 -22.32 -14.67 11.43
CA PRO A 860 -22.81 -16.00 11.11
C PRO A 860 -23.23 -16.74 12.38
N GLU A 861 -23.88 -17.88 12.22
CA GLU A 861 -23.99 -18.82 13.33
C GLU A 861 -22.58 -19.17 13.81
N HIS A 862 -22.37 -19.08 15.11
CA HIS A 862 -21.09 -19.26 15.76
C HIS A 862 -21.28 -20.06 17.05
N ASP A 863 -20.16 -20.52 17.60
CA ASP A 863 -20.11 -21.18 18.91
C ASP A 863 -19.58 -20.22 20.00
N ASP A 864 -18.86 -19.16 19.62
CA ASP A 864 -18.29 -18.19 20.57
C ASP A 864 -17.94 -16.86 19.89
N LEU A 865 -18.20 -15.73 20.55
CA LEU A 865 -17.70 -14.41 20.17
C LEU A 865 -16.30 -14.18 20.76
N ASP A 866 -15.49 -13.40 20.04
CA ASP A 866 -14.17 -12.96 20.53
C ASP A 866 -14.33 -11.85 21.58
N THR A 867 -14.72 -12.26 22.80
CA THR A 867 -15.09 -11.31 23.87
C THR A 867 -13.92 -10.44 24.32
N ASP A 868 -12.69 -10.94 24.32
CA ASP A 868 -11.50 -10.15 24.67
C ASP A 868 -11.29 -8.99 23.68
N PHE A 869 -11.43 -9.29 22.39
CA PHE A 869 -11.40 -8.25 21.37
C PHE A 869 -12.56 -7.27 21.53
N LEU A 870 -13.79 -7.77 21.68
CA LEU A 870 -14.98 -6.91 21.78
C LEU A 870 -14.95 -6.03 23.05
N LYS A 871 -14.43 -6.52 24.18
CA LYS A 871 -14.22 -5.74 25.41
C LYS A 871 -13.26 -4.58 25.16
N ALA A 872 -12.09 -4.87 24.60
CA ALA A 872 -11.09 -3.85 24.29
C ALA A 872 -11.61 -2.82 23.26
N LEU A 873 -12.49 -3.27 22.36
CA LEU A 873 -13.11 -2.44 21.35
C LEU A 873 -14.19 -1.51 21.92
N CYS A 874 -14.98 -1.98 22.89
CA CYS A 874 -16.02 -1.20 23.56
C CYS A 874 -15.49 -0.28 24.67
N GLU A 875 -14.33 -0.60 25.26
CA GLU A 875 -13.72 0.18 26.34
C GLU A 875 -12.84 1.31 25.79
N GLN A 876 -13.46 2.42 25.43
CA GLN A 876 -12.83 3.55 24.76
C GLN A 876 -11.76 4.24 25.66
N GLY A 877 -11.99 4.26 26.97
CA GLY A 877 -11.01 4.67 27.99
C GLY A 877 -9.99 3.60 28.40
N GLY A 878 -10.07 2.37 27.85
CA GLY A 878 -9.34 1.18 28.31
C GLY A 878 -7.92 1.00 27.77
N ALA A 879 -7.52 -0.22 27.47
CA ALA A 879 -6.22 -0.47 26.83
C ALA A 879 -6.29 -0.12 25.31
N PRO A 880 -5.26 0.52 24.73
CA PRO A 880 -5.26 0.82 23.31
C PRO A 880 -5.17 -0.46 22.46
N LEU A 881 -5.92 -0.50 21.36
CA LEU A 881 -5.85 -1.53 20.34
C LEU A 881 -4.63 -1.29 19.45
N THR A 882 -3.96 -2.35 19.00
CA THR A 882 -2.83 -2.23 18.07
C THR A 882 -3.21 -2.83 16.72
N GLY A 883 -3.30 -1.97 15.70
CA GLY A 883 -3.55 -2.35 14.30
C GLY A 883 -2.27 -2.26 13.47
N ARG A 884 -2.16 -3.06 12.40
CA ARG A 884 -1.06 -2.99 11.43
C ARG A 884 -1.61 -2.97 10.01
N GLY A 885 -1.63 -1.79 9.38
CA GLY A 885 -1.97 -1.65 7.97
C GLY A 885 -0.99 -2.39 7.05
N LEU A 886 -1.43 -2.69 5.83
CA LEU A 886 -0.59 -3.31 4.80
C LEU A 886 0.61 -2.39 4.50
N TYR A 887 1.83 -2.93 4.53
CA TYR A 887 3.09 -2.18 4.36
C TYR A 887 3.29 -1.00 5.35
N ARG A 888 2.62 -1.02 6.50
CA ARG A 888 2.73 0.04 7.53
C ARG A 888 3.23 -0.54 8.87
N ASN A 889 3.85 0.34 9.66
CA ASN A 889 4.22 0.02 11.03
C ASN A 889 2.96 -0.13 11.91
N PRO A 890 2.98 -1.03 12.91
CA PRO A 890 1.90 -1.12 13.89
C PRO A 890 1.64 0.23 14.57
N ARG A 891 0.37 0.55 14.80
CA ARG A 891 -0.06 1.75 15.49
C ARG A 891 -1.06 1.38 16.57
N SER A 892 -0.88 1.98 17.74
CA SER A 892 -1.82 1.84 18.84
C SER A 892 -2.82 2.99 18.83
N PHE A 893 -4.10 2.69 19.02
CA PHE A 893 -5.17 3.68 19.08
C PHE A 893 -6.26 3.26 20.07
N ARG A 894 -6.98 4.24 20.59
CA ARG A 894 -8.19 4.01 21.40
C ARG A 894 -9.39 4.00 20.48
N SER A 895 -10.29 3.05 20.68
CA SER A 895 -11.56 3.03 19.98
C SER A 895 -12.38 4.27 20.34
N MET A 896 -13.06 4.86 19.36
CA MET A 896 -14.02 5.96 19.59
C MET A 896 -15.46 5.56 19.24
N GLY A 897 -15.63 4.37 18.64
CA GLY A 897 -16.87 3.99 18.01
C GLY A 897 -17.90 3.39 18.94
N VAL A 898 -19.16 3.59 18.60
CA VAL A 898 -20.24 2.67 18.99
C VAL A 898 -20.15 1.45 18.08
N PHE A 899 -20.27 0.27 18.69
CA PHE A 899 -20.24 -1.00 17.99
C PHE A 899 -21.64 -1.56 17.88
N CYS A 900 -22.01 -1.94 16.66
CA CYS A 900 -23.25 -2.65 16.39
C CYS A 900 -22.99 -3.91 15.58
N ALA A 901 -23.72 -4.98 15.89
CA ALA A 901 -23.70 -6.22 15.16
C ALA A 901 -25.11 -6.61 14.74
N THR A 902 -25.28 -7.08 13.50
CA THR A 902 -26.56 -7.65 13.03
C THR A 902 -26.40 -9.14 12.72
N SER A 903 -27.35 -9.96 13.18
CA SER A 903 -27.34 -11.40 12.93
C SER A 903 -28.75 -11.97 12.74
N ASN A 904 -28.83 -13.19 12.22
CA ASN A 904 -30.04 -14.01 12.31
C ASN A 904 -30.07 -14.87 13.58
N PHE A 905 -28.95 -14.96 14.31
CA PHE A 905 -28.74 -15.84 15.45
C PHE A 905 -28.42 -15.02 16.71
N PRO A 906 -28.85 -15.46 17.90
CA PRO A 906 -28.47 -14.83 19.17
C PRO A 906 -26.95 -14.89 19.37
N PRO A 907 -26.37 -13.97 20.16
CA PRO A 907 -24.95 -14.01 20.49
C PRO A 907 -24.65 -15.22 21.38
N LYS A 908 -23.55 -15.93 21.11
CA LYS A 908 -23.05 -17.02 21.97
C LYS A 908 -21.69 -16.64 22.56
N VAL A 909 -21.56 -16.79 23.88
CA VAL A 909 -20.34 -16.48 24.63
C VAL A 909 -20.06 -17.61 25.62
N LYS A 910 -18.82 -18.13 25.61
CA LYS A 910 -18.41 -19.23 26.49
C LYS A 910 -18.09 -18.80 27.92
N GLN A 911 -17.61 -17.57 28.14
CA GLN A 911 -17.25 -17.05 29.46
C GLN A 911 -18.29 -16.04 29.95
N ILE A 912 -19.32 -16.55 30.61
CA ILE A 912 -20.51 -15.77 31.01
C ILE A 912 -20.37 -15.17 32.41
N ASP A 913 -19.55 -15.80 33.24
CA ASP A 913 -19.20 -15.31 34.57
C ASP A 913 -18.24 -14.10 34.53
N ASP A 914 -17.85 -13.67 33.32
CA ASP A 914 -17.10 -12.43 33.14
C ASP A 914 -18.08 -11.24 33.09
N ASP A 915 -18.23 -10.57 34.24
CA ASP A 915 -18.95 -9.30 34.39
C ASP A 915 -18.53 -8.24 33.35
N GLY A 916 -17.33 -8.37 32.77
CA GLY A 916 -16.83 -7.57 31.68
C GLY A 916 -17.63 -7.66 30.38
N TRP A 917 -18.18 -8.82 30.02
CA TRP A 917 -19.05 -8.91 28.84
C TRP A 917 -20.46 -8.39 29.15
N ALA A 918 -21.03 -8.83 30.28
CA ALA A 918 -22.39 -8.50 30.68
C ALA A 918 -22.64 -6.99 30.82
N ARG A 919 -21.65 -6.22 31.30
CA ARG A 919 -21.76 -4.75 31.42
C ARG A 919 -21.71 -3.99 30.08
N ARG A 920 -21.43 -4.67 28.96
CA ARG A 920 -21.20 -4.04 27.65
C ARG A 920 -22.17 -4.49 26.56
N ALA A 921 -22.59 -5.75 26.59
CA ALA A 921 -23.46 -6.31 25.56
C ALA A 921 -24.92 -5.93 25.80
N ARG A 922 -25.53 -5.32 24.80
CA ARG A 922 -26.96 -4.98 24.75
C ARG A 922 -27.59 -5.81 23.66
N GLU A 923 -28.43 -6.74 24.04
CA GLU A 923 -29.07 -7.65 23.10
C GLU A 923 -30.45 -7.16 22.72
N TRP A 924 -30.72 -7.07 21.42
CA TRP A 924 -32.02 -6.72 20.88
C TRP A 924 -32.51 -7.81 19.94
N GLN A 925 -33.55 -8.53 20.36
CA GLN A 925 -34.30 -9.40 19.47
C GLN A 925 -35.42 -8.63 18.75
N THR A 926 -35.30 -8.47 17.43
CA THR A 926 -36.39 -7.89 16.63
C THR A 926 -37.40 -8.97 16.24
N GLU A 927 -38.68 -8.69 16.52
CA GLU A 927 -39.81 -9.51 16.07
C GLU A 927 -40.45 -8.97 14.79
N ALA A 928 -40.10 -7.73 14.41
CA ALA A 928 -40.62 -7.08 13.22
C ALA A 928 -40.31 -7.89 11.96
N ARG A 929 -41.27 -7.96 11.03
CA ARG A 929 -41.07 -8.52 9.69
C ARG A 929 -41.67 -7.59 8.64
N PHE A 930 -40.85 -7.18 7.68
CA PHE A 930 -41.28 -6.35 6.57
C PHE A 930 -41.67 -7.27 5.40
N VAL A 931 -42.96 -7.31 5.08
CA VAL A 931 -43.57 -8.20 4.09
C VAL A 931 -44.50 -7.41 3.16
N ALA A 932 -44.79 -7.95 1.97
CA ALA A 932 -45.67 -7.28 1.00
C ALA A 932 -47.11 -7.11 1.54
N HIS A 933 -47.62 -8.11 2.26
CA HIS A 933 -48.98 -8.18 2.79
C HIS A 933 -48.95 -8.54 4.28
N PRO A 934 -48.94 -7.55 5.18
CA PRO A 934 -48.92 -7.79 6.62
C PRO A 934 -50.21 -8.44 7.10
N THR A 935 -50.10 -9.50 7.89
CA THR A 935 -51.23 -10.21 8.51
C THR A 935 -51.15 -10.24 10.03
N LYS A 936 -49.93 -10.13 10.58
CA LYS A 936 -49.66 -10.14 12.03
C LYS A 936 -49.37 -8.73 12.54
N LEU A 937 -49.55 -8.53 13.85
CA LEU A 937 -49.21 -7.27 14.52
C LEU A 937 -47.72 -6.88 14.39
N THR A 938 -46.85 -7.89 14.32
CA THR A 938 -45.40 -7.72 14.13
C THR A 938 -44.97 -7.63 12.66
N GLU A 939 -45.92 -7.75 11.73
CA GLU A 939 -45.65 -7.59 10.31
C GLU A 939 -45.94 -6.14 9.86
N HIS A 940 -45.01 -5.59 9.09
CA HIS A 940 -45.12 -4.25 8.52
C HIS A 940 -45.04 -4.34 7.00
N LYS A 941 -45.73 -3.40 6.32
CA LYS A 941 -45.68 -3.34 4.86
C LYS A 941 -44.26 -2.97 4.43
N ALA A 942 -43.65 -3.78 3.56
CA ALA A 942 -42.35 -3.51 2.99
C ALA A 942 -42.38 -2.25 2.11
N ASP A 943 -41.33 -1.43 2.18
CA ASP A 943 -41.10 -0.28 1.31
C ASP A 943 -39.78 -0.49 0.55
N ASP A 944 -39.87 -0.91 -0.71
CA ASP A 944 -38.71 -1.17 -1.56
C ASP A 944 -37.93 0.11 -1.93
N SER A 945 -38.54 1.29 -1.75
CA SER A 945 -37.86 2.58 -1.96
C SER A 945 -37.04 3.03 -0.75
N LEU A 946 -37.23 2.41 0.42
CA LEU A 946 -36.68 2.90 1.68
C LEU A 946 -35.16 2.92 1.71
N LYS A 947 -34.49 1.86 1.25
CA LYS A 947 -33.02 1.82 1.17
C LYS A 947 -32.49 2.95 0.27
N ARG A 948 -33.18 3.24 -0.83
CA ARG A 948 -32.83 4.33 -1.74
C ARG A 948 -32.97 5.69 -1.06
N LYS A 949 -34.05 5.91 -0.32
CA LYS A 949 -34.29 7.13 0.47
C LYS A 949 -33.20 7.34 1.54
N ILE A 950 -32.84 6.28 2.27
CA ILE A 950 -31.76 6.32 3.25
C ILE A 950 -30.44 6.69 2.57
N ASN A 951 -30.10 6.01 1.47
CA ASN A 951 -28.86 6.25 0.73
C ASN A 951 -28.80 7.64 0.08
N SER A 952 -29.94 8.24 -0.27
CA SER A 952 -29.99 9.63 -0.77
C SER A 952 -29.85 10.66 0.35
N GLY A 953 -29.68 10.24 1.61
CA GLY A 953 -29.50 11.10 2.76
C GLY A 953 -30.76 11.83 3.22
N CYS A 954 -31.97 11.36 2.86
CA CYS A 954 -33.21 12.09 3.16
C CYS A 954 -33.47 12.27 4.66
N PHE A 955 -32.86 11.43 5.50
CA PHE A 955 -32.99 11.50 6.96
C PHE A 955 -31.83 12.23 7.66
N HIS A 956 -30.86 12.78 6.92
CA HIS A 956 -29.66 13.38 7.52
C HIS A 956 -29.99 14.56 8.44
N ALA A 957 -30.87 15.45 7.99
CA ALA A 957 -31.25 16.64 8.77
C ALA A 957 -32.01 16.29 10.05
N GLU A 958 -32.92 15.30 10.00
CA GLU A 958 -33.63 14.79 11.18
C GLU A 958 -32.69 14.03 12.12
N MET A 959 -31.76 13.25 11.57
CA MET A 959 -30.74 12.56 12.38
C MET A 959 -29.84 13.56 13.11
N ASN A 960 -29.46 14.66 12.45
CA ASN A 960 -28.78 15.79 13.11
C ASN A 960 -29.62 16.33 14.27
N PHE A 961 -30.89 16.66 14.01
CA PHE A 961 -31.80 17.20 15.02
C PHE A 961 -31.85 16.32 16.28
N PHE A 962 -32.02 15.01 16.13
CA PHE A 962 -32.01 14.08 17.26
C PHE A 962 -30.62 13.94 17.90
N ALA A 963 -29.55 13.87 17.11
CA ALA A 963 -28.19 13.74 17.63
C ALA A 963 -27.79 14.92 18.53
N PHE A 964 -28.14 16.15 18.12
CA PHE A 964 -27.93 17.36 18.91
C PHE A 964 -28.81 17.36 20.15
N GLY A 965 -30.12 17.19 19.99
CA GLY A 965 -31.05 17.33 21.11
C GLY A 965 -30.88 16.27 22.19
N PHE A 966 -30.41 15.07 21.85
CA PHE A 966 -30.14 14.03 22.85
C PHE A 966 -28.72 14.08 23.43
N TYR A 967 -27.83 14.97 22.97
CA TYR A 967 -26.44 14.98 23.45
C TYR A 967 -26.34 15.19 24.96
N ASN A 968 -27.10 16.14 25.52
CA ASN A 968 -27.14 16.41 26.97
C ASN A 968 -27.67 15.22 27.77
N SER A 969 -28.56 14.42 27.19
CA SER A 969 -29.09 13.20 27.82
C SER A 969 -28.00 12.14 28.07
N LEU A 970 -26.80 12.30 27.50
CA LEU A 970 -25.66 11.39 27.64
C LEU A 970 -24.66 11.82 28.73
N SER A 971 -24.98 12.88 29.48
CA SER A 971 -24.13 13.40 30.56
C SER A 971 -23.88 12.35 31.65
N GLU A 972 -22.82 12.58 32.43
CA GLU A 972 -22.48 11.75 33.60
C GLU A 972 -23.55 11.84 34.69
N GLU A 973 -24.16 13.02 34.88
CA GLU A 973 -25.28 13.23 35.82
C GLU A 973 -26.44 12.28 35.54
N LEU A 974 -26.80 12.13 34.25
CA LEU A 974 -27.96 11.32 33.85
C LEU A 974 -27.61 9.84 33.61
N ASN A 975 -26.31 9.51 33.50
CA ASN A 975 -25.84 8.15 33.28
C ASN A 975 -24.55 7.95 34.10
N PRO A 976 -24.63 7.77 35.42
CA PRO A 976 -23.44 7.77 36.29
C PRO A 976 -22.48 6.59 36.05
N GLY A 977 -22.96 5.51 35.42
CA GLY A 977 -22.15 4.32 35.11
C GLY A 977 -21.41 4.40 33.77
N THR A 978 -21.08 3.24 33.19
CA THR A 978 -20.56 3.12 31.82
C THR A 978 -21.64 2.69 30.82
N GLU A 979 -22.89 2.75 31.23
CA GLU A 979 -24.06 2.22 30.52
C GLU A 979 -25.06 3.34 30.23
N LEU A 980 -25.82 3.18 29.15
CA LEU A 980 -26.91 4.08 28.80
C LEU A 980 -28.18 3.65 29.56
N LEU A 981 -28.73 4.56 30.37
CA LEU A 981 -29.88 4.28 31.23
C LEU A 981 -31.09 5.15 30.88
N PRO A 982 -32.35 4.67 31.03
CA PRO A 982 -32.70 3.31 31.43
C PRO A 982 -32.58 2.31 30.27
N LYS A 983 -32.28 1.05 30.61
CA LYS A 983 -32.25 -0.06 29.66
C LYS A 983 -33.68 -0.51 29.35
N PRO A 984 -34.04 -0.72 28.07
CA PRO A 984 -35.32 -1.34 27.74
C PRO A 984 -35.49 -2.70 28.45
N PRO A 985 -36.65 -2.99 29.08
CA PRO A 985 -36.87 -4.24 29.83
C PRO A 985 -36.58 -5.53 29.04
N GLN A 986 -36.88 -5.51 27.73
CA GLN A 986 -36.58 -6.65 26.85
C GLN A 986 -35.07 -6.94 26.76
N MET A 987 -34.22 -5.90 26.74
CA MET A 987 -32.76 -6.08 26.72
C MET A 987 -32.28 -6.70 28.02
N VAL A 988 -32.78 -6.20 29.16
CA VAL A 988 -32.45 -6.74 30.49
C VAL A 988 -32.84 -8.22 30.58
N PHE A 989 -34.05 -8.55 30.13
CA PHE A 989 -34.53 -9.94 30.10
C PHE A 989 -33.64 -10.84 29.23
N LEU A 990 -33.26 -10.41 28.02
CA LEU A 990 -32.38 -11.21 27.15
C LEU A 990 -30.97 -11.37 27.72
N GLU A 991 -30.42 -10.31 28.33
CA GLU A 991 -29.14 -10.33 29.04
C GLU A 991 -29.15 -11.34 30.21
N GLU A 992 -30.22 -11.37 31.00
CA GLU A 992 -30.43 -12.33 32.09
C GLU A 992 -30.65 -13.75 31.57
N GLN A 993 -31.48 -13.91 30.54
CA GLN A 993 -31.80 -15.20 29.94
C GLN A 993 -30.54 -15.86 29.36
N ASN A 994 -29.68 -15.12 28.66
CA ASN A 994 -28.41 -15.64 28.15
C ASN A 994 -27.43 -16.01 29.28
N ARG A 995 -27.49 -15.31 30.42
CA ARG A 995 -26.69 -15.65 31.60
C ARG A 995 -27.17 -16.94 32.28
N GLU A 996 -28.47 -17.13 32.41
CA GLU A 996 -29.06 -18.28 33.09
C GLU A 996 -29.02 -19.55 32.24
N ASN A 997 -29.29 -19.45 30.93
CA ASN A 997 -29.44 -20.59 30.01
C ASN A 997 -28.20 -21.50 29.94
N LEU A 998 -27.00 -20.94 30.04
CA LEU A 998 -25.75 -21.69 29.92
C LEU A 998 -25.35 -22.34 31.24
N ARG A 999 -25.53 -21.66 32.38
CA ARG A 999 -25.33 -22.23 33.71
C ARG A 999 -26.27 -23.42 33.99
N THR A 1000 -27.51 -23.39 33.51
CA THR A 1000 -28.46 -24.51 33.73
C THR A 1000 -28.13 -25.74 32.89
N VAL A 1001 -27.66 -25.56 31.65
CA VAL A 1001 -27.25 -26.69 30.80
C VAL A 1001 -25.94 -27.28 31.29
N GLU A 1002 -24.96 -26.47 31.68
CA GLU A 1002 -23.72 -26.96 32.28
C GLU A 1002 -23.98 -27.73 33.57
N LYS A 1003 -24.88 -27.22 34.42
CA LYS A 1003 -25.32 -27.92 35.63
C LYS A 1003 -25.95 -29.27 35.29
N PHE A 1004 -26.90 -29.32 34.34
CA PHE A 1004 -27.49 -30.57 33.85
C PHE A 1004 -26.43 -31.55 33.33
N LEU A 1005 -25.49 -31.09 32.51
CA LEU A 1005 -24.42 -31.94 31.97
C LEU A 1005 -23.53 -32.50 33.07
N SER A 1006 -23.19 -31.71 34.09
CA SER A 1006 -22.36 -32.16 35.22
C SER A 1006 -23.09 -33.14 36.16
N GLU A 1007 -24.35 -32.87 36.47
CA GLU A 1007 -25.14 -33.63 37.44
C GLU A 1007 -25.68 -34.91 36.82
N HIS A 1008 -26.22 -34.83 35.60
CA HIS A 1008 -27.02 -35.88 34.96
C HIS A 1008 -26.33 -36.58 33.77
N CYS A 1009 -25.19 -36.09 33.30
CA CYS A 1009 -24.50 -36.66 32.14
C CYS A 1009 -23.06 -37.09 32.45
N GLU A 1010 -22.56 -38.03 31.66
CA GLU A 1010 -21.18 -38.48 31.62
C GLU A 1010 -20.67 -38.50 30.16
N ARG A 1011 -19.35 -38.58 29.99
CA ARG A 1011 -18.75 -38.71 28.66
C ARG A 1011 -18.85 -40.15 28.18
N ALA A 1012 -19.36 -40.34 26.97
CA ALA A 1012 -19.38 -41.64 26.33
C ALA A 1012 -17.95 -42.02 25.89
N ALA A 1013 -17.52 -43.24 26.22
CA ALA A 1013 -16.20 -43.74 25.81
C ALA A 1013 -16.02 -43.80 24.28
N GLN A 1014 -17.12 -43.92 23.54
CA GLN A 1014 -17.18 -43.90 22.07
C GLN A 1014 -18.47 -43.19 21.63
N TYR A 1015 -18.46 -42.58 20.44
CA TYR A 1015 -19.61 -41.81 19.92
C TYR A 1015 -20.91 -42.63 19.83
N ASN A 1016 -20.83 -43.89 19.44
CA ASN A 1016 -21.96 -44.83 19.37
C ASN A 1016 -22.56 -45.20 20.75
N HIS A 1017 -21.83 -44.97 21.85
CA HIS A 1017 -22.32 -45.18 23.21
C HIS A 1017 -23.06 -43.97 23.78
N GLY A 1018 -23.19 -42.88 23.01
CA GLY A 1018 -23.98 -41.70 23.41
C GLY A 1018 -25.48 -41.99 23.54
N THR A 1019 -26.15 -41.24 24.41
CA THR A 1019 -27.61 -41.30 24.55
C THR A 1019 -28.28 -40.85 23.24
N ALA A 1020 -29.47 -41.38 22.92
CA ALA A 1020 -30.21 -40.91 21.74
C ALA A 1020 -30.52 -39.42 21.87
N TRP A 1021 -30.33 -38.64 20.81
CA TRP A 1021 -30.61 -37.21 20.80
C TRP A 1021 -32.02 -36.90 21.29
N THR A 1022 -33.01 -37.71 20.91
CA THR A 1022 -34.40 -37.59 21.38
C THR A 1022 -34.55 -37.78 22.88
N ALA A 1023 -33.98 -38.86 23.44
CA ALA A 1023 -34.03 -39.15 24.87
C ALA A 1023 -33.23 -38.12 25.69
N PHE A 1024 -32.09 -37.67 25.17
CA PHE A 1024 -31.29 -36.62 25.79
C PHE A 1024 -32.03 -35.29 25.82
N LEU A 1025 -32.69 -34.93 24.71
CA LEU A 1025 -33.51 -33.73 24.61
C LEU A 1025 -34.71 -33.78 25.56
N ASP A 1026 -35.32 -34.95 25.76
CA ASP A 1026 -36.41 -35.16 26.71
C ASP A 1026 -35.95 -35.00 28.17
N ALA A 1027 -34.78 -35.51 28.51
CA ALA A 1027 -34.20 -35.34 29.84
C ALA A 1027 -33.90 -33.86 30.14
N VAL A 1028 -33.32 -33.14 29.18
CA VAL A 1028 -33.06 -31.69 29.31
C VAL A 1028 -34.37 -30.91 29.42
N LYS A 1029 -35.36 -31.27 28.60
CA LYS A 1029 -36.71 -30.69 28.65
C LYS A 1029 -37.32 -30.85 30.04
N ALA A 1030 -37.27 -32.05 30.61
CA ALA A 1030 -37.80 -32.35 31.93
C ALA A 1030 -37.05 -31.61 33.04
N TYR A 1031 -35.71 -31.58 32.97
CA TYR A 1031 -34.88 -30.88 33.96
C TYR A 1031 -35.11 -29.37 33.97
N LEU A 1032 -35.30 -28.78 32.79
CA LEU A 1032 -35.48 -27.34 32.62
C LEU A 1032 -36.95 -26.87 32.64
N ASP A 1033 -37.89 -27.79 32.83
CA ASP A 1033 -39.34 -27.57 32.72
C ASP A 1033 -39.73 -26.66 31.53
N CYS A 1034 -39.30 -27.04 30.34
CA CYS A 1034 -39.52 -26.25 29.13
C CYS A 1034 -40.06 -27.10 27.97
N ASP A 1035 -40.29 -26.50 26.80
CA ASP A 1035 -40.63 -27.27 25.60
C ASP A 1035 -39.36 -27.80 24.88
N ARG A 1036 -39.53 -28.81 24.01
CA ARG A 1036 -38.40 -29.45 23.28
C ARG A 1036 -37.63 -28.47 22.40
N LYS A 1037 -38.28 -27.44 21.85
CA LYS A 1037 -37.65 -26.44 20.97
C LYS A 1037 -36.74 -25.54 21.82
N VAL A 1038 -37.20 -25.12 22.99
CA VAL A 1038 -36.39 -24.35 23.96
C VAL A 1038 -35.22 -25.19 24.47
N ALA A 1039 -35.45 -26.44 24.89
CA ALA A 1039 -34.38 -27.36 25.30
C ALA A 1039 -33.32 -27.54 24.20
N ARG A 1040 -33.75 -27.67 22.93
CA ARG A 1040 -32.85 -27.81 21.78
C ARG A 1040 -32.02 -26.55 21.55
N THR A 1041 -32.65 -25.38 21.60
CA THR A 1041 -31.93 -24.11 21.47
C THR A 1041 -30.90 -23.94 22.58
N ARG A 1042 -31.24 -24.32 23.82
CA ARG A 1042 -30.34 -24.25 24.98
C ARG A 1042 -29.13 -25.19 24.82
N LEU A 1043 -29.34 -26.45 24.41
CA LEU A 1043 -28.25 -27.39 24.11
C LEU A 1043 -27.30 -26.88 23.02
N THR A 1044 -27.86 -26.41 21.90
CA THR A 1044 -27.06 -25.85 20.80
C THR A 1044 -26.29 -24.60 21.23
N SER A 1045 -26.86 -23.81 22.14
CA SER A 1045 -26.20 -22.62 22.69
C SER A 1045 -25.05 -22.97 23.62
N ALA A 1046 -25.16 -24.07 24.36
CA ALA A 1046 -24.09 -24.67 25.16
C ALA A 1046 -23.05 -25.46 24.34
N GLY A 1047 -23.10 -25.39 23.01
CA GLY A 1047 -22.17 -26.10 22.13
C GLY A 1047 -22.45 -27.60 21.95
N ILE A 1048 -23.57 -28.11 22.46
CA ILE A 1048 -24.00 -29.51 22.29
C ILE A 1048 -24.80 -29.63 20.99
N LYS A 1049 -24.25 -30.33 20.02
CA LYS A 1049 -24.83 -30.55 18.69
C LYS A 1049 -25.28 -31.99 18.51
N MET A 1050 -26.19 -32.20 17.57
CA MET A 1050 -26.59 -33.53 17.13
C MET A 1050 -25.52 -34.07 16.17
N HIS A 1051 -24.89 -35.18 16.54
CA HIS A 1051 -23.90 -35.88 15.73
C HIS A 1051 -24.45 -37.25 15.30
N GLN A 1052 -24.25 -37.62 14.04
CA GLN A 1052 -24.65 -38.93 13.55
C GLN A 1052 -23.54 -39.94 13.86
N ALA A 1053 -23.85 -40.95 14.69
CA ALA A 1053 -22.94 -42.04 15.02
C ALA A 1053 -23.63 -43.36 14.64
N ASN A 1054 -23.18 -43.98 13.55
CA ASN A 1054 -23.86 -45.10 12.89
C ASN A 1054 -25.31 -44.74 12.50
N SER A 1055 -26.30 -45.54 12.90
CA SER A 1055 -27.74 -45.35 12.65
C SER A 1055 -28.44 -44.46 13.68
N LYS A 1056 -27.71 -43.84 14.62
CA LYS A 1056 -28.28 -43.09 15.75
C LYS A 1056 -27.72 -41.67 15.81
N ASN A 1057 -28.58 -40.71 16.10
CA ASN A 1057 -28.19 -39.35 16.42
C ASN A 1057 -27.89 -39.23 17.92
N VAL A 1058 -26.72 -38.69 18.27
CA VAL A 1058 -26.25 -38.53 19.67
C VAL A 1058 -25.87 -37.07 19.95
N PRO A 1059 -25.99 -36.59 21.19
CA PRO A 1059 -25.51 -35.28 21.60
C PRO A 1059 -23.98 -35.29 21.73
N ALA A 1060 -23.29 -34.35 21.10
CA ALA A 1060 -21.83 -34.24 21.18
C ALA A 1060 -21.36 -32.79 21.16
N ASP A 1061 -20.19 -32.54 21.75
CA ASP A 1061 -19.43 -31.31 21.58
C ASP A 1061 -18.01 -31.63 21.06
N ASN A 1062 -17.12 -30.63 21.05
CA ASN A 1062 -15.76 -30.75 20.53
C ASN A 1062 -14.88 -31.77 21.30
N THR A 1063 -15.34 -32.28 22.44
CA THR A 1063 -14.60 -33.23 23.28
C THR A 1063 -15.22 -34.64 23.30
N GLY A 1064 -16.37 -34.85 22.64
CA GLY A 1064 -16.97 -36.17 22.46
C GLY A 1064 -18.48 -36.22 22.69
N ALA A 1065 -19.05 -37.42 22.59
CA ALA A 1065 -20.47 -37.67 22.82
C ALA A 1065 -20.85 -37.71 24.30
N TRP A 1066 -22.07 -37.29 24.60
CA TRP A 1066 -22.65 -37.30 25.94
C TRP A 1066 -23.59 -38.49 26.13
N LYS A 1067 -23.58 -39.03 27.35
CA LYS A 1067 -24.45 -40.11 27.81
C LYS A 1067 -25.13 -39.68 29.11
N LEU A 1068 -26.43 -39.91 29.25
CA LEU A 1068 -27.16 -39.72 30.51
C LEU A 1068 -26.70 -40.78 31.51
N LYS A 1069 -26.47 -40.39 32.77
CA LYS A 1069 -26.24 -41.33 33.87
C LYS A 1069 -27.51 -42.16 34.08
N GLU A 1070 -27.37 -43.41 34.52
CA GLU A 1070 -28.51 -44.33 34.70
C GLU A 1070 -29.53 -43.84 35.75
N THR A 1071 -29.19 -42.83 36.54
CA THR A 1071 -30.04 -42.20 37.57
C THR A 1071 -30.67 -40.87 37.13
N ALA A 1072 -30.54 -40.46 35.87
CA ALA A 1072 -30.96 -39.16 35.35
C ALA A 1072 -32.37 -39.14 34.74
#